data_AF-A0AAE0MEX7-F1
#
_entry.id   AF-A0AAE0MEX7-F1
#
_cell.length_a   1.000
_cell.length_b   1.000
_cell.length_c   1.000
_cell.angle_alpha   90.00
_cell.angle_beta   90.00
_cell.angle_gamma   90.00
#
_symmetry.space_group_name_H-M   'P 1'
#
loop_
_entity.id
_entity.type
_entity.pdbx_description
1 polymer ?
#
loop_
_entity_poly.entity_id
_entity_poly.type
_entity_poly.pdbx_seq_one_letter_code
_entity_poly.pdbx_strand_id
1 'polypeptide(L)'
;MKGPAVVMVGSLLAGWDIHKRQPPQEVAHRPRKRATTYDETITNEETRGGYFANCKLGTPGQDLTLQLDTGSSDIWVPDSVAKVCRDARNGGCSLGSFNPGDSSTYQVVGKGDFDISYLDRSSATGDYFSDVFTIGGATLQNMTMGLGIQTDIAYGLVGVGYALNEAIVGNTQSASSAYPNLPLNMVKEGLIHTVAYSLWLNDLDASSGSILFGGIDTEKYVGNLARINIYPTQRLYTAFIVALTSLEASSPSGSDTLTSREFPIPVVLDSGTTLSYLPIDLAMQVWKEVGAVYSSEFQLALVPCSLGTSQGKFAFGFAGPDGPKINVSMDELVLDLTTDTPPVFGNGRYSGQAACKFGIQNFTSAPYLLGDTFLRSAYVVYDLVNNQIGIAATDFNSTKSNIVPFPSASAEIPSATPVPNQAQATVQPAVTTPAYAASAGFTDIRDWKRAPFGASHLQLYHSLPLLSVMRVIRAVATLNSGRAAAARNGVRYYSLGCRVAMNAAAAPTLRWTARRHFSGSSISRAAALSAAELALKQAKEMAQANMTPEAVAARMSPEEKKRLSQVRNIGIAAHIDSGKTTVTERILFYTGRVKAIHEVRGRDGVGAKMDSMELERERGITIQSAATFADWRKKEDGQEETYHINIIDTPGHIDFTIEVERAMRVLDGAVMVLCAVSGVQSQTITVDRQMKRYNVPRISFVNKMDRMGANPFKAVEQINSKLKIAAAAIQIPIGSEKEFEGVVDLVEMKAIRNDGQRGVNVKVSKEIPAELKELAEQKRQELIEKLADVDDEMAELFLDEQVPTTAQIKAAIRRATIALKFTPVLMGSAIADKAVQPMLDAVCDYLPNPADVQNTGLDKSKQEAPVQLIPYNSLPFVGLAFKLEENPYGQLTYMRVYQGSLKKGQYLFNSRSDKKVRIPRIVRMHSNEMEDIAEIGAGEICAVFGVDCASGDTFTDGGLPYTLSSMYVPDAVMSLSIKPKRSSDADAFSKAMNRFMREDPTFRLHVDEESEETIISGMGELHLEIYVERLRREYKVECETGQPRVSYRETISQRADFDYLFKRQTGGPGDYARVVGFIEPNPHHPEENHFETRVVGGNIPDKFLGACGKGFQEICNKGPLLGHKVIGASMVITDGATHVTDSSDYAFNLAAQMAFRKVFPDAGGQVLEPLMKTTITAPVEFQGNLLLLMNKRGTIVDTDVGADDFTMIAECSLNAMFGFSTHLRAATQGKGDFSMEFSHYAPAPPHLQKELVAKHEADLAAKRTK
;
A
#
# COMPACT_ATOMS: atom_id res chain seq x y z
N MET A 1 -12.01 56.49 -43.82
CA MET A 1 -13.07 55.61 -43.29
C MET A 1 -12.41 54.44 -42.58
N LYS A 2 -12.67 54.34 -41.26
CA LYS A 2 -12.48 53.23 -40.32
C LYS A 2 -11.25 52.30 -40.51
N GLY A 3 -10.20 52.55 -39.73
CA GLY A 3 -9.23 51.53 -39.27
C GLY A 3 -9.66 50.92 -37.92
N PRO A 4 -8.73 50.41 -37.10
CA PRO A 4 -7.61 49.50 -37.41
C PRO A 4 -7.50 48.36 -36.35
N ALA A 5 -6.37 47.61 -36.36
CA ALA A 5 -5.71 46.96 -35.20
C ALA A 5 -6.21 45.55 -34.76
N VAL A 6 -5.44 44.63 -34.15
CA VAL A 6 -4.02 44.51 -33.76
C VAL A 6 -3.75 43.05 -33.31
N VAL A 7 -2.46 42.68 -33.32
CA VAL A 7 -1.75 41.50 -32.79
C VAL A 7 -1.81 41.34 -31.25
N MET A 8 -1.76 40.11 -30.72
CA MET A 8 -1.07 39.62 -29.47
C MET A 8 -1.86 38.50 -28.77
N VAL A 9 -1.36 37.26 -28.73
CA VAL A 9 -0.38 36.65 -27.76
C VAL A 9 -1.00 36.36 -26.38
N GLY A 10 -0.94 35.08 -26.01
CA GLY A 10 -1.09 34.57 -24.64
C GLY A 10 -1.91 33.27 -24.61
N SER A 11 -1.29 32.08 -24.61
CA SER A 11 -0.75 31.40 -23.42
C SER A 11 -1.87 31.13 -22.40
N LEU A 12 -2.13 29.96 -21.82
CA LEU A 12 -1.44 28.69 -21.61
C LEU A 12 -2.49 27.84 -20.84
N LEU A 13 -2.39 26.50 -20.90
CA LEU A 13 -2.54 25.53 -19.79
C LEU A 13 -3.84 25.59 -18.93
N ALA A 14 -4.40 24.54 -18.35
CA ALA A 14 -4.04 23.16 -18.09
C ALA A 14 -5.39 22.42 -17.92
N GLY A 15 -5.44 21.10 -18.07
CA GLY A 15 -5.34 20.24 -16.89
C GLY A 15 -6.74 19.72 -16.55
N TRP A 16 -7.08 18.56 -17.12
CA TRP A 16 -8.29 17.81 -16.75
C TRP A 16 -7.83 16.48 -16.15
N ASP A 17 -7.92 16.45 -14.84
CA ASP A 17 -7.90 15.31 -13.95
C ASP A 17 -9.16 14.45 -14.19
N ILE A 18 -9.02 13.13 -14.26
CA ILE A 18 -10.11 12.20 -14.57
C ILE A 18 -10.29 11.21 -13.42
N HIS A 19 -11.23 11.52 -12.53
CA HIS A 19 -12.22 10.51 -12.14
C HIS A 19 -12.83 9.94 -13.42
N LYS A 20 -12.59 8.66 -13.75
CA LYS A 20 -13.48 7.78 -14.53
C LYS A 20 -12.90 6.36 -14.59
N ARG A 21 -13.66 5.43 -14.01
CA ARG A 21 -14.18 4.28 -14.75
C ARG A 21 -15.71 4.35 -14.71
N GLN A 22 -16.29 4.83 -15.80
CA GLN A 22 -17.56 4.36 -16.35
C GLN A 22 -17.40 4.33 -17.88
N PRO A 23 -17.97 3.34 -18.58
CA PRO A 23 -17.79 3.16 -20.03
C PRO A 23 -18.49 4.29 -20.80
N PRO A 24 -18.08 4.56 -22.06
CA PRO A 24 -18.61 5.67 -22.84
C PRO A 24 -20.03 5.35 -23.32
N GLN A 25 -21.04 6.02 -22.74
CA GLN A 25 -22.30 6.28 -23.44
C GLN A 25 -22.17 7.62 -24.17
N GLU A 26 -22.58 7.64 -25.43
CA GLU A 26 -22.66 8.86 -26.25
C GLU A 26 -23.57 9.88 -25.57
N VAL A 27 -23.00 10.95 -25.00
CA VAL A 27 -23.77 12.09 -24.51
C VAL A 27 -23.56 13.25 -25.49
N ALA A 28 -24.62 13.51 -26.26
CA ALA A 28 -24.73 14.68 -27.11
C ALA A 28 -24.44 15.97 -26.32
N HIS A 29 -23.58 16.83 -26.88
CA HIS A 29 -23.26 18.14 -26.32
C HIS A 29 -24.52 18.97 -25.99
N ARG A 30 -24.84 19.11 -24.71
CA ARG A 30 -25.75 20.13 -24.18
C ARG A 30 -24.96 21.21 -23.42
N PRO A 31 -25.37 22.48 -23.49
CA PRO A 31 -24.58 23.62 -22.99
C PRO A 31 -24.52 23.68 -21.45
N ARG A 32 -23.40 24.18 -20.91
CA ARG A 32 -23.12 24.39 -19.47
C ARG A 32 -24.29 25.11 -18.76
N LYS A 33 -25.00 24.39 -17.88
CA LYS A 33 -25.92 24.98 -16.89
C LYS A 33 -25.14 25.44 -15.64
N ARG A 34 -25.66 26.47 -14.94
CA ARG A 34 -25.21 26.90 -13.60
C ARG A 34 -25.31 25.73 -12.61
N ALA A 35 -24.43 25.70 -11.61
CA ALA A 35 -24.48 24.76 -10.48
C ALA A 35 -25.91 24.62 -9.94
N THR A 36 -26.44 23.40 -9.91
CA THR A 36 -27.77 23.08 -9.37
C THR A 36 -27.63 22.34 -8.05
N THR A 37 -28.38 22.78 -7.05
CA THR A 37 -28.61 22.08 -5.78
C THR A 37 -30.05 21.59 -5.76
N TYR A 38 -30.30 20.50 -5.05
CA TYR A 38 -31.65 19.92 -4.92
C TYR A 38 -31.96 19.71 -3.45
N ASP A 39 -33.05 20.31 -2.98
CA ASP A 39 -33.56 20.14 -1.63
C ASP A 39 -34.84 19.31 -1.65
N GLU A 40 -35.00 18.45 -0.64
CA GLU A 40 -36.24 17.72 -0.37
C GLU A 40 -36.64 17.98 1.09
N THR A 41 -37.92 18.24 1.29
CA THR A 41 -38.50 18.37 2.62
C THR A 41 -38.73 16.98 3.19
N ILE A 42 -38.17 16.71 4.36
CA ILE A 42 -38.38 15.45 5.09
C ILE A 42 -39.37 15.67 6.22
N THR A 43 -40.29 14.73 6.45
CA THR A 43 -41.36 14.85 7.45
C THR A 43 -41.20 13.84 8.58
N ASN A 44 -41.58 14.21 9.80
CA ASN A 44 -41.56 13.32 10.97
C ASN A 44 -42.96 12.92 11.47
N GLU A 45 -44.02 13.41 10.81
CA GLU A 45 -45.42 13.27 11.21
C GLU A 45 -45.89 11.80 11.24
N GLU A 46 -45.28 10.94 10.41
CA GLU A 46 -45.71 9.56 10.19
C GLU A 46 -45.37 8.60 11.34
N THR A 47 -44.26 8.83 12.06
CA THR A 47 -43.80 7.93 13.13
C THR A 47 -43.43 8.64 14.43
N ARG A 48 -43.58 9.97 14.51
CA ARG A 48 -43.16 10.82 15.65
C ARG A 48 -41.75 10.45 16.15
N GLY A 49 -40.79 10.47 15.23
CA GLY A 49 -39.41 10.14 15.56
C GLY A 49 -38.48 9.96 14.37
N GLY A 50 -38.92 9.23 13.34
CA GLY A 50 -38.16 9.01 12.10
C GLY A 50 -38.55 9.99 10.99
N TYR A 51 -37.61 10.25 10.07
CA TYR A 51 -37.77 11.22 8.99
C TYR A 51 -37.96 10.55 7.63
N PHE A 52 -38.96 11.00 6.87
CA PHE A 52 -39.36 10.40 5.60
C PHE A 52 -39.32 11.42 4.46
N ALA A 53 -38.89 10.97 3.28
CA ALA A 53 -38.83 11.76 2.05
C ALA A 53 -39.88 11.27 1.05
N ASN A 54 -40.51 12.21 0.33
CA ASN A 54 -41.44 11.87 -0.74
C ASN A 54 -40.68 11.61 -2.04
N CYS A 55 -40.89 10.43 -2.61
CA CYS A 55 -40.19 9.95 -3.79
C CYS A 55 -41.18 9.50 -4.87
N LYS A 56 -40.76 9.55 -6.14
CA LYS A 56 -41.52 8.93 -7.25
C LYS A 56 -40.70 7.84 -7.92
N LEU A 57 -41.34 6.69 -8.18
CA LEU A 57 -40.72 5.51 -8.77
C LEU A 57 -41.41 5.04 -10.05
N GLY A 58 -40.64 4.82 -11.11
CA GLY A 58 -41.14 4.21 -12.34
C GLY A 58 -41.75 5.15 -13.38
N THR A 59 -42.27 4.57 -14.47
CA THR A 59 -42.90 5.29 -15.58
C THR A 59 -44.24 4.66 -15.97
N PRO A 60 -45.40 5.29 -15.68
CA PRO A 60 -45.57 6.55 -14.95
C PRO A 60 -45.13 6.43 -13.48
N GLY A 61 -44.68 7.54 -12.90
CA GLY A 61 -44.16 7.56 -11.52
C GLY A 61 -45.23 7.24 -10.49
N GLN A 62 -44.95 6.27 -9.63
CA GLN A 62 -45.71 5.88 -8.44
C GLN A 62 -45.19 6.67 -7.24
N ASP A 63 -46.08 7.31 -6.50
CA ASP A 63 -45.74 8.11 -5.31
C ASP A 63 -45.49 7.19 -4.10
N LEU A 64 -44.34 7.34 -3.45
CA LEU A 64 -43.91 6.55 -2.29
C LEU A 64 -43.26 7.46 -1.25
N THR A 65 -43.46 7.16 0.03
CA THR A 65 -42.83 7.87 1.14
C THR A 65 -41.84 6.92 1.83
N LEU A 66 -40.56 7.28 1.79
CA LEU A 66 -39.46 6.39 2.18
C LEU A 66 -38.67 6.99 3.34
N GLN A 67 -38.23 6.17 4.29
CA GLN A 67 -37.43 6.64 5.43
C GLN A 67 -36.03 7.04 4.95
N LEU A 68 -35.53 8.18 5.43
CA LEU A 68 -34.16 8.63 5.16
C LEU A 68 -33.18 7.91 6.08
N ASP A 69 -32.18 7.25 5.50
CA ASP A 69 -31.19 6.48 6.24
C ASP A 69 -29.77 6.88 5.82
N THR A 70 -29.07 7.62 6.68
CA THR A 70 -27.67 7.99 6.45
C THR A 70 -26.70 6.86 6.77
N GLY A 71 -27.13 5.85 7.53
CA GLY A 71 -26.35 4.65 7.85
C GLY A 71 -26.26 3.66 6.69
N SER A 72 -27.27 3.57 5.82
CA SER A 72 -27.30 2.64 4.67
C SER A 72 -27.10 3.34 3.31
N SER A 73 -26.81 2.54 2.28
CA SER A 73 -26.59 3.04 0.90
C SER A 73 -27.61 2.56 -0.12
N ASP A 74 -28.28 1.45 0.15
CA ASP A 74 -29.34 0.94 -0.71
C ASP A 74 -30.59 1.82 -0.63
N ILE A 75 -31.18 2.08 -1.79
CA ILE A 75 -32.60 2.44 -1.87
C ILE A 75 -33.36 1.14 -2.07
N TRP A 76 -34.38 0.88 -1.26
CA TRP A 76 -35.25 -0.26 -1.48
C TRP A 76 -36.69 0.03 -1.07
N VAL A 77 -37.63 -0.67 -1.71
CA VAL A 77 -39.06 -0.48 -1.53
C VAL A 77 -39.78 -1.82 -1.35
N PRO A 78 -40.83 -1.89 -0.53
CA PRO A 78 -41.61 -3.11 -0.40
C PRO A 78 -42.44 -3.35 -1.67
N ASP A 79 -42.51 -4.60 -2.12
CA ASP A 79 -43.38 -4.99 -3.22
C ASP A 79 -44.85 -4.92 -2.77
N SER A 80 -45.71 -4.41 -3.64
CA SER A 80 -47.17 -4.49 -3.51
C SER A 80 -47.71 -5.89 -3.16
N VAL A 81 -47.03 -6.97 -3.57
CA VAL A 81 -47.42 -8.35 -3.25
C VAL A 81 -46.77 -8.91 -1.97
N ALA A 82 -45.91 -8.14 -1.30
CA ALA A 82 -45.30 -8.55 -0.05
C ALA A 82 -46.35 -8.87 1.02
N LYS A 83 -46.04 -9.83 1.89
CA LYS A 83 -46.99 -10.30 2.93
C LYS A 83 -47.42 -9.15 3.86
N VAL A 84 -46.48 -8.29 4.25
CA VAL A 84 -46.74 -7.14 5.13
C VAL A 84 -47.67 -6.11 4.47
N CYS A 85 -47.54 -5.88 3.16
CA CYS A 85 -48.41 -4.95 2.43
C CYS A 85 -49.84 -5.49 2.22
N ARG A 86 -50.02 -6.81 2.17
CA ARG A 86 -51.34 -7.45 2.00
C ARG A 86 -52.09 -7.65 3.32
N ASP A 87 -51.42 -7.58 4.47
CA ASP A 87 -52.06 -7.82 5.77
C ASP A 87 -52.67 -6.53 6.35
N ALA A 88 -53.94 -6.30 6.02
CA ALA A 88 -54.69 -5.14 6.50
C ALA A 88 -54.84 -5.07 8.04
N ARG A 89 -54.54 -6.14 8.79
CA ARG A 89 -54.59 -6.14 10.27
C ARG A 89 -53.37 -5.50 10.93
N ASN A 90 -52.25 -5.41 10.22
CA ASN A 90 -51.00 -4.80 10.70
C ASN A 90 -50.74 -3.42 10.07
N GLY A 91 -51.78 -2.72 9.61
CA GLY A 91 -51.67 -1.37 9.03
C GLY A 91 -51.38 -1.31 7.53
N GLY A 92 -50.93 -2.41 6.91
CA GLY A 92 -50.52 -2.45 5.50
C GLY A 92 -49.33 -1.53 5.21
N CYS A 93 -48.88 -1.47 3.95
CA CYS A 93 -47.82 -0.53 3.54
C CYS A 93 -48.41 0.86 3.30
N SER A 94 -48.85 1.53 4.37
CA SER A 94 -49.54 2.83 4.32
C SER A 94 -48.68 3.97 3.76
N LEU A 95 -47.35 3.85 3.86
CA LEU A 95 -46.36 4.78 3.31
C LEU A 95 -46.00 4.49 1.83
N GLY A 96 -46.69 3.53 1.22
CA GLY A 96 -46.54 3.17 -0.18
C GLY A 96 -45.80 1.85 -0.40
N SER A 97 -46.16 1.18 -1.48
CA SER A 97 -45.52 -0.03 -1.99
C SER A 97 -45.37 0.07 -3.49
N PHE A 98 -44.30 -0.48 -4.05
CA PHE A 98 -44.07 -0.41 -5.49
C PHE A 98 -44.70 -1.60 -6.20
N ASN A 99 -45.41 -1.35 -7.31
CA ASN A 99 -45.90 -2.39 -8.21
C ASN A 99 -45.06 -2.42 -9.49
N PRO A 100 -44.20 -3.43 -9.69
CA PRO A 100 -43.41 -3.58 -10.91
C PRO A 100 -44.23 -3.64 -12.21
N GLY A 101 -45.46 -4.17 -12.15
CA GLY A 101 -46.33 -4.31 -13.32
C GLY A 101 -46.86 -2.98 -13.86
N ASP A 102 -46.86 -1.93 -13.04
CA ASP A 102 -47.39 -0.61 -13.40
C ASP A 102 -46.32 0.35 -13.95
N SER A 103 -45.04 -0.06 -13.95
CA SER A 103 -43.93 0.73 -14.52
C SER A 103 -43.43 0.13 -15.84
N SER A 104 -43.47 0.93 -16.91
CA SER A 104 -42.96 0.56 -18.23
C SER A 104 -41.43 0.56 -18.34
N THR A 105 -40.74 1.16 -17.38
CA THR A 105 -39.27 1.28 -17.31
C THR A 105 -38.64 0.31 -16.30
N TYR A 106 -39.44 -0.52 -15.64
CA TYR A 106 -38.98 -1.53 -14.70
C TYR A 106 -38.11 -2.60 -15.37
N GLN A 107 -36.89 -2.79 -14.88
CA GLN A 107 -35.98 -3.83 -15.35
C GLN A 107 -35.35 -4.57 -14.17
N VAL A 108 -35.53 -5.90 -14.10
CA VAL A 108 -34.85 -6.73 -13.11
C VAL A 108 -33.36 -6.80 -13.42
N VAL A 109 -32.52 -6.49 -12.43
CA VAL A 109 -31.04 -6.49 -12.51
C VAL A 109 -30.47 -7.76 -11.87
N GLY A 110 -30.96 -8.14 -10.69
CA GLY A 110 -30.53 -9.33 -9.95
C GLY A 110 -31.71 -10.00 -9.25
N LYS A 111 -32.03 -11.23 -9.62
CA LYS A 111 -33.25 -11.91 -9.14
C LYS A 111 -32.93 -12.76 -7.92
N GLY A 112 -33.58 -12.48 -6.79
CA GLY A 112 -33.35 -13.13 -5.50
C GLY A 112 -32.07 -12.69 -4.80
N ASP A 113 -31.43 -11.62 -5.28
CA ASP A 113 -30.12 -11.18 -4.81
C ASP A 113 -30.20 -10.06 -3.76
N PHE A 114 -31.38 -9.46 -3.54
CA PHE A 114 -31.57 -8.43 -2.53
C PHE A 114 -31.84 -9.10 -1.17
N ASP A 115 -30.98 -8.82 -0.18
CA ASP A 115 -31.11 -9.32 1.19
C ASP A 115 -30.49 -8.30 2.16
N ILE A 116 -31.31 -7.76 3.06
CA ILE A 116 -30.89 -6.80 4.09
C ILE A 116 -31.50 -7.17 5.45
N SER A 117 -30.73 -6.97 6.52
CA SER A 117 -31.14 -7.20 7.91
C SER A 117 -30.66 -6.05 8.79
N TYR A 118 -31.54 -5.54 9.67
CA TYR A 118 -31.28 -4.42 10.55
C TYR A 118 -31.03 -4.86 12.01
N LEU A 119 -30.51 -3.95 12.83
CA LEU A 119 -30.12 -4.23 14.22
C LEU A 119 -31.31 -4.60 15.12
N ASP A 120 -32.52 -4.16 14.78
CA ASP A 120 -33.78 -4.50 15.46
C ASP A 120 -34.32 -5.90 15.07
N ARG A 121 -33.57 -6.65 14.23
CA ARG A 121 -33.89 -7.95 13.64
C ARG A 121 -34.96 -7.95 12.55
N SER A 122 -35.35 -6.77 12.08
CA SER A 122 -36.14 -6.67 10.85
C SER A 122 -35.29 -6.99 9.63
N SER A 123 -35.92 -7.44 8.54
CA SER A 123 -35.23 -7.86 7.32
C SER A 123 -36.10 -7.74 6.08
N ALA A 124 -35.47 -7.52 4.93
CA ALA A 124 -36.13 -7.51 3.64
C ALA A 124 -35.30 -8.31 2.62
N THR A 125 -35.98 -9.18 1.86
CA THR A 125 -35.37 -10.00 0.81
C THR A 125 -36.19 -9.94 -0.49
N GLY A 126 -35.53 -10.03 -1.64
CA GLY A 126 -36.19 -10.02 -2.95
C GLY A 126 -35.25 -9.79 -4.12
N ASP A 127 -35.62 -8.90 -5.04
CA ASP A 127 -34.92 -8.69 -6.31
C ASP A 127 -34.24 -7.30 -6.34
N TYR A 128 -33.06 -7.17 -6.94
CA TYR A 128 -32.55 -5.89 -7.41
C TYR A 128 -33.16 -5.54 -8.77
N PHE A 129 -33.61 -4.30 -8.93
CA PHE A 129 -34.17 -3.77 -10.16
C PHE A 129 -33.64 -2.38 -10.48
N SER A 130 -33.77 -1.96 -11.73
CA SER A 130 -33.42 -0.63 -12.22
C SER A 130 -34.69 0.04 -12.74
N ASP A 131 -34.93 1.28 -12.33
CA ASP A 131 -36.04 2.10 -12.82
C ASP A 131 -35.75 3.61 -12.64
N VAL A 132 -36.70 4.48 -13.01
CA VAL A 132 -36.64 5.93 -12.80
C VAL A 132 -36.92 6.25 -11.34
N PHE A 133 -36.04 7.00 -10.67
CA PHE A 133 -36.18 7.47 -9.28
C PHE A 133 -36.19 9.00 -9.24
N THR A 134 -37.14 9.61 -8.54
CA THR A 134 -37.21 11.06 -8.37
C THR A 134 -37.33 11.45 -6.90
N ILE A 135 -36.49 12.40 -6.45
CA ILE A 135 -36.46 13.00 -5.11
C ILE A 135 -36.06 14.48 -5.22
N GLY A 136 -36.66 15.41 -4.47
CA GLY A 136 -36.26 16.83 -4.48
C GLY A 136 -36.40 17.51 -5.84
N GLY A 137 -37.23 16.98 -6.74
CA GLY A 137 -37.30 17.40 -8.14
C GLY A 137 -36.10 16.99 -9.02
N ALA A 138 -35.13 16.25 -8.47
CA ALA A 138 -34.09 15.55 -9.22
C ALA A 138 -34.61 14.20 -9.71
N THR A 139 -34.59 13.97 -11.03
CA THR A 139 -35.00 12.72 -11.65
C THR A 139 -33.78 11.98 -12.18
N LEU A 140 -33.53 10.79 -11.65
CA LEU A 140 -32.45 9.88 -12.04
C LEU A 140 -32.99 8.76 -12.92
N GLN A 141 -32.27 8.47 -14.00
CA GLN A 141 -32.60 7.42 -14.95
C GLN A 141 -31.78 6.16 -14.63
N ASN A 142 -32.42 4.99 -14.70
CA ASN A 142 -31.77 3.69 -14.45
C ASN A 142 -31.12 3.58 -13.06
N MET A 143 -31.81 4.06 -12.02
CA MET A 143 -31.38 3.90 -10.64
C MET A 143 -31.57 2.45 -10.20
N THR A 144 -30.52 1.80 -9.71
CA THR A 144 -30.61 0.44 -9.16
C THR A 144 -31.11 0.49 -7.71
N MET A 145 -32.10 -0.34 -7.39
CA MET A 145 -32.86 -0.33 -6.13
C MET A 145 -33.27 -1.76 -5.76
N GLY A 146 -33.49 -2.02 -4.47
CA GLY A 146 -34.02 -3.29 -3.96
C GLY A 146 -35.55 -3.33 -3.97
N LEU A 147 -36.11 -4.47 -4.38
CA LEU A 147 -37.53 -4.78 -4.29
C LEU A 147 -37.73 -5.83 -3.19
N GLY A 148 -38.29 -5.42 -2.06
CA GLY A 148 -38.58 -6.29 -0.92
C GLY A 148 -39.82 -7.15 -1.16
N ILE A 149 -39.63 -8.36 -1.69
CA ILE A 149 -40.72 -9.33 -1.95
C ILE A 149 -41.15 -10.01 -0.64
N GLN A 150 -40.19 -10.34 0.22
CA GLN A 150 -40.42 -10.87 1.56
C GLN A 150 -39.78 -9.92 2.58
N THR A 151 -40.60 -9.15 3.27
CA THR A 151 -40.16 -8.18 4.29
C THR A 151 -41.14 -8.15 5.45
N ASP A 152 -40.63 -7.88 6.65
CA ASP A 152 -41.40 -7.55 7.85
C ASP A 152 -41.49 -6.04 8.13
N ILE A 153 -40.88 -5.22 7.27
CA ILE A 153 -40.90 -3.75 7.31
C ILE A 153 -41.98 -3.23 6.36
N ALA A 154 -42.88 -2.38 6.86
CA ALA A 154 -44.05 -1.88 6.13
C ALA A 154 -43.78 -0.65 5.25
N TYR A 155 -42.53 -0.19 5.16
CA TYR A 155 -42.10 0.97 4.39
C TYR A 155 -40.72 0.72 3.76
N GLY A 156 -40.33 1.53 2.79
CA GLY A 156 -39.01 1.46 2.15
C GLY A 156 -38.04 2.52 2.68
N LEU A 157 -36.80 2.47 2.21
CA LEU A 157 -35.68 3.27 2.69
C LEU A 157 -34.96 3.98 1.54
N VAL A 158 -34.43 5.16 1.82
CA VAL A 158 -33.52 5.93 0.96
C VAL A 158 -32.16 6.01 1.64
N GLY A 159 -31.27 5.10 1.24
CA GLY A 159 -29.88 5.12 1.65
C GLY A 159 -29.08 6.25 0.99
N VAL A 160 -28.37 7.03 1.81
CA VAL A 160 -27.46 8.11 1.34
C VAL A 160 -26.02 7.95 1.86
N GLY A 161 -25.71 6.82 2.51
CA GLY A 161 -24.40 6.45 3.04
C GLY A 161 -23.35 6.10 1.98
N TYR A 162 -22.21 5.53 2.41
CA TYR A 162 -21.13 5.13 1.51
C TYR A 162 -21.47 3.90 0.67
N ALA A 163 -21.34 3.95 -0.66
CA ALA A 163 -21.62 2.81 -1.57
C ALA A 163 -21.01 1.45 -1.19
N LEU A 164 -19.94 1.41 -0.37
CA LEU A 164 -19.38 0.16 0.17
C LEU A 164 -20.25 -0.50 1.24
N ASN A 165 -21.27 0.18 1.74
CA ASN A 165 -22.26 -0.31 2.70
C ASN A 165 -23.54 -0.81 2.02
N GLU A 166 -23.48 -1.07 0.71
CA GLU A 166 -24.57 -1.68 -0.06
C GLU A 166 -24.74 -3.17 0.29
N ALA A 167 -25.98 -3.65 0.31
CA ALA A 167 -26.26 -5.07 0.40
C ALA A 167 -25.66 -5.82 -0.80
N ILE A 168 -25.03 -6.97 -0.53
CA ILE A 168 -24.22 -7.67 -1.51
C ILE A 168 -25.13 -8.44 -2.48
N VAL A 169 -25.05 -8.13 -3.77
CA VAL A 169 -25.66 -8.92 -4.84
C VAL A 169 -25.03 -10.32 -4.88
N GLY A 170 -25.70 -11.31 -4.27
CA GLY A 170 -25.42 -12.74 -4.45
C GLY A 170 -24.02 -13.22 -4.04
N ASN A 171 -23.80 -14.53 -4.17
CA ASN A 171 -22.68 -15.30 -3.60
C ASN A 171 -21.29 -15.06 -4.23
N THR A 172 -21.02 -13.85 -4.73
CA THR A 172 -19.69 -13.44 -5.21
C THR A 172 -19.00 -12.62 -4.13
N GLN A 173 -17.94 -13.19 -3.53
CA GLN A 173 -16.93 -12.45 -2.75
C GLN A 173 -16.08 -11.53 -3.67
N SER A 174 -16.73 -10.75 -4.53
CA SER A 174 -16.08 -9.77 -5.38
C SER A 174 -16.64 -8.41 -5.01
N ALA A 175 -15.78 -7.47 -4.64
CA ALA A 175 -16.10 -6.05 -4.49
C ALA A 175 -16.53 -5.39 -5.82
N SER A 176 -16.92 -6.17 -6.84
CA SER A 176 -17.28 -5.72 -8.19
C SER A 176 -18.78 -5.65 -8.47
N SER A 177 -19.65 -5.90 -7.49
CA SER A 177 -21.09 -5.73 -7.60
C SER A 177 -21.65 -4.51 -6.83
N ALA A 178 -20.80 -3.59 -6.37
CA ALA A 178 -21.27 -2.29 -5.86
C ALA A 178 -21.82 -1.45 -7.02
N TYR A 179 -23.07 -1.01 -6.91
CA TYR A 179 -23.67 -0.08 -7.85
C TYR A 179 -23.47 1.36 -7.34
N PRO A 180 -23.80 2.38 -8.13
CA PRO A 180 -23.65 3.74 -7.65
C PRO A 180 -24.84 4.09 -6.74
N ASN A 181 -24.57 4.45 -5.49
CA ASN A 181 -25.58 5.01 -4.58
C ASN A 181 -26.16 6.36 -5.05
N LEU A 182 -27.19 6.85 -4.36
CA LEU A 182 -27.97 8.03 -4.79
C LEU A 182 -27.13 9.30 -5.03
N PRO A 183 -26.31 9.79 -4.08
CA PRO A 183 -25.50 10.99 -4.32
C PRO A 183 -24.49 10.83 -5.47
N LEU A 184 -23.95 9.61 -5.68
CA LEU A 184 -23.02 9.33 -6.76
C LEU A 184 -23.71 9.34 -8.13
N ASN A 185 -24.94 8.82 -8.23
CA ASN A 185 -25.74 8.92 -9.45
C ASN A 185 -26.13 10.37 -9.78
N MET A 186 -26.45 11.19 -8.78
CA MET A 186 -26.71 12.62 -8.99
C MET A 186 -25.49 13.36 -9.58
N VAL A 187 -24.26 13.03 -9.15
CA VAL A 187 -23.04 13.57 -9.77
C VAL A 187 -22.85 13.03 -11.20
N LYS A 188 -23.09 11.73 -11.43
CA LYS A 188 -22.92 11.09 -12.74
C LYS A 188 -23.84 11.67 -13.81
N GLU A 189 -25.08 12.00 -13.45
CA GLU A 189 -26.03 12.68 -14.34
C GLU A 189 -25.78 14.20 -14.45
N GLY A 190 -24.81 14.73 -13.70
CA GLY A 190 -24.45 16.15 -13.70
C GLY A 190 -25.48 17.05 -12.99
N LEU A 191 -26.25 16.48 -12.05
CA LEU A 191 -27.24 17.21 -11.25
C LEU A 191 -26.58 18.01 -10.12
N ILE A 192 -25.57 17.44 -9.46
CA ILE A 192 -24.79 18.11 -8.41
C ILE A 192 -23.28 18.04 -8.71
N HIS A 193 -22.49 18.95 -8.14
CA HIS A 193 -21.05 19.05 -8.43
C HIS A 193 -20.18 18.04 -7.68
N THR A 194 -20.53 17.70 -6.44
CA THR A 194 -19.76 16.81 -5.56
C THR A 194 -20.71 15.83 -4.86
N VAL A 195 -20.16 14.70 -4.40
CA VAL A 195 -20.89 13.67 -3.65
C VAL A 195 -20.98 14.12 -2.18
N ALA A 196 -21.82 15.13 -1.93
CA ALA A 196 -22.06 15.66 -0.60
C ALA A 196 -23.51 16.14 -0.43
N TYR A 197 -24.01 16.08 0.80
CA TYR A 197 -25.32 16.60 1.17
C TYR A 197 -25.31 17.13 2.60
N SER A 198 -26.22 18.03 2.91
CA SER A 198 -26.44 18.53 4.27
C SER A 198 -27.81 18.13 4.81
N LEU A 199 -27.88 17.81 6.09
CA LEU A 199 -29.06 17.35 6.79
C LEU A 199 -29.41 18.32 7.93
N TRP A 200 -30.68 18.71 7.97
CA TRP A 200 -31.27 19.50 9.03
C TRP A 200 -32.62 18.90 9.42
N LEU A 201 -32.71 18.33 10.62
CA LEU A 201 -33.92 17.63 11.08
C LEU A 201 -34.92 18.54 11.82
N ASN A 202 -34.47 19.71 12.27
CA ASN A 202 -35.23 20.64 13.10
C ASN A 202 -35.63 20.05 14.49
N ASP A 203 -36.40 20.79 15.30
CA ASP A 203 -36.85 20.30 16.63
C ASP A 203 -37.88 19.16 16.52
N LEU A 204 -38.09 18.45 17.63
CA LEU A 204 -39.02 17.31 17.69
C LEU A 204 -40.47 17.71 17.41
N ASP A 205 -40.87 18.94 17.79
CA ASP A 205 -42.24 19.45 17.62
C ASP A 205 -42.50 19.97 16.19
N ALA A 206 -41.45 20.23 15.42
CA ALA A 206 -41.51 20.63 14.03
C ALA A 206 -41.91 19.43 13.17
N SER A 207 -42.92 19.61 12.31
CA SER A 207 -43.40 18.55 11.42
C SER A 207 -42.46 18.23 10.25
N SER A 208 -41.42 19.04 10.04
CA SER A 208 -40.54 18.92 8.87
C SER A 208 -39.11 19.42 9.11
N GLY A 209 -38.18 18.79 8.41
CA GLY A 209 -36.80 19.18 8.19
C GLY A 209 -36.46 19.21 6.70
N SER A 210 -35.18 19.24 6.37
CA SER A 210 -34.70 19.25 4.98
C SER A 210 -33.41 18.48 4.78
N ILE A 211 -33.29 17.81 3.64
CA ILE A 211 -32.04 17.29 3.07
C ILE A 211 -31.69 18.11 1.81
N LEU A 212 -30.44 18.54 1.69
CA LEU A 212 -29.96 19.36 0.57
C LEU A 212 -28.75 18.69 -0.08
N PHE A 213 -28.89 18.30 -1.35
CA PHE A 213 -27.83 17.68 -2.14
C PHE A 213 -26.97 18.74 -2.85
N GLY A 214 -25.64 18.61 -2.74
CA GLY A 214 -24.67 19.44 -3.47
C GLY A 214 -24.44 20.85 -2.90
N GLY A 215 -24.93 21.15 -1.70
CA GLY A 215 -24.80 22.46 -1.06
C GLY A 215 -24.93 22.41 0.46
N ILE A 216 -24.75 23.56 1.09
CA ILE A 216 -25.04 23.80 2.51
C ILE A 216 -26.00 24.98 2.65
N ASP A 217 -26.75 25.05 3.72
CA ASP A 217 -27.61 26.18 4.06
C ASP A 217 -27.07 26.88 5.32
N THR A 218 -26.53 28.09 5.14
CA THR A 218 -25.88 28.81 6.24
C THR A 218 -26.85 29.40 7.26
N GLU A 219 -28.16 29.40 6.97
CA GLU A 219 -29.18 29.89 7.91
C GLU A 219 -29.70 28.79 8.85
N LYS A 220 -29.34 27.51 8.64
CA LYS A 220 -29.87 26.37 9.42
C LYS A 220 -29.05 25.99 10.66
N TYR A 221 -27.95 26.68 10.92
CA TYR A 221 -27.07 26.41 12.04
C TYR A 221 -26.58 27.69 12.72
N VAL A 222 -26.21 27.57 13.99
CA VAL A 222 -25.61 28.65 14.77
C VAL A 222 -24.16 28.35 15.11
N GLY A 223 -23.35 29.41 15.18
CA GLY A 223 -21.92 29.31 15.46
C GLY A 223 -21.10 28.90 14.23
N ASN A 224 -19.92 28.34 14.48
CA ASN A 224 -19.00 27.94 13.42
C ASN A 224 -19.27 26.50 13.00
N LEU A 225 -19.40 26.27 11.69
CA LEU A 225 -19.46 24.92 11.13
C LEU A 225 -18.08 24.28 11.26
N ALA A 226 -17.96 23.26 12.12
CA ALA A 226 -16.69 22.62 12.43
C ALA A 226 -16.49 21.37 11.56
N ARG A 227 -15.34 21.26 10.91
CA ARG A 227 -15.01 20.15 10.02
C ARG A 227 -14.19 19.10 10.77
N ILE A 228 -14.78 17.91 10.91
CA ILE A 228 -14.22 16.73 11.59
C ILE A 228 -14.02 15.58 10.60
N ASN A 229 -13.04 14.71 10.87
CA ASN A 229 -12.69 13.60 9.99
C ASN A 229 -13.56 12.37 10.28
N ILE A 230 -13.89 11.62 9.23
CA ILE A 230 -14.48 10.29 9.33
C ILE A 230 -13.36 9.26 9.54
N TYR A 231 -13.59 8.25 10.38
CA TYR A 231 -12.63 7.16 10.61
C TYR A 231 -12.96 5.94 9.75
N PRO A 232 -11.97 5.36 9.05
CA PRO A 232 -12.19 4.16 8.27
C PRO A 232 -12.20 2.90 9.14
N THR A 233 -13.11 1.96 8.84
CA THR A 233 -13.11 0.60 9.41
C THR A 233 -12.31 -0.30 8.50
N GLN A 234 -11.27 -0.97 9.02
CA GLN A 234 -10.39 -1.85 8.22
C GLN A 234 -9.82 -1.17 6.96
N ARG A 235 -9.50 0.14 7.04
CA ARG A 235 -9.01 1.00 5.93
C ARG A 235 -10.04 1.35 4.84
N LEU A 236 -11.31 0.98 5.00
CA LEU A 236 -12.41 1.36 4.11
C LEU A 236 -13.38 2.32 4.83
N TYR A 237 -13.95 3.25 4.08
CA TYR A 237 -15.03 4.11 4.56
C TYR A 237 -16.37 3.44 4.25
N THR A 238 -16.96 2.80 5.26
CA THR A 238 -18.23 2.08 5.14
C THR A 238 -19.36 2.77 5.92
N ALA A 239 -19.03 3.66 6.87
CA ALA A 239 -20.01 4.38 7.67
C ALA A 239 -19.43 5.73 8.12
N PHE A 240 -20.31 6.64 8.53
CA PHE A 240 -19.97 7.98 9.03
C PHE A 240 -19.48 7.95 10.49
N ILE A 241 -18.39 7.22 10.73
CA ILE A 241 -17.80 7.04 12.08
C ILE A 241 -17.04 8.30 12.47
N VAL A 242 -17.42 8.92 13.59
CA VAL A 242 -16.75 10.07 14.22
C VAL A 242 -16.36 9.74 15.66
N ALA A 243 -15.40 10.49 16.21
CA ALA A 243 -14.88 10.28 17.56
C ALA A 243 -15.64 11.15 18.55
N LEU A 244 -16.48 10.52 19.38
CA LEU A 244 -17.07 11.15 20.56
C LEU A 244 -16.04 11.15 21.68
N THR A 245 -15.64 12.33 22.16
CA THR A 245 -14.52 12.51 23.10
C THR A 245 -14.92 12.90 24.50
N SER A 246 -16.12 13.48 24.68
CA SER A 246 -16.62 13.88 26.00
C SER A 246 -18.14 13.90 26.01
N LEU A 247 -18.72 13.66 27.18
CA LEU A 247 -20.15 13.84 27.44
C LEU A 247 -20.33 14.54 28.79
N GLU A 248 -21.01 15.68 28.80
CA GLU A 248 -21.28 16.45 30.03
C GLU A 248 -22.79 16.57 30.23
N ALA A 249 -23.27 16.21 31.42
CA ALA A 249 -24.62 16.47 31.87
C ALA A 249 -24.68 17.86 32.52
N SER A 250 -25.67 18.69 32.22
CA SER A 250 -25.82 19.99 32.87
C SER A 250 -27.27 20.34 33.14
N SER A 251 -27.54 20.81 34.36
CA SER A 251 -28.86 21.20 34.84
C SER A 251 -28.75 22.49 35.68
N PRO A 252 -29.88 23.11 36.08
CA PRO A 252 -29.85 24.22 37.03
C PRO A 252 -29.17 23.90 38.38
N SER A 253 -29.05 22.63 38.77
CA SER A 253 -28.38 22.19 40.00
C SER A 253 -26.86 22.07 39.88
N GLY A 254 -26.30 22.05 38.67
CA GLY A 254 -24.88 21.85 38.42
C GLY A 254 -24.58 21.16 37.09
N SER A 255 -23.29 20.89 36.83
CA SER A 255 -22.83 20.16 35.65
C SER A 255 -21.90 19.03 36.05
N ASP A 256 -22.14 17.84 35.52
CA ASP A 256 -21.37 16.62 35.77
C ASP A 256 -20.71 16.14 34.48
N THR A 257 -19.42 15.81 34.54
CA THR A 257 -18.68 15.23 33.41
C THR A 257 -18.75 13.71 33.47
N LEU A 258 -19.32 13.09 32.44
CA LEU A 258 -19.45 11.63 32.36
C LEU A 258 -18.17 11.02 31.78
N THR A 259 -17.75 9.87 32.31
CA THR A 259 -16.51 9.21 31.87
C THR A 259 -16.79 7.81 31.35
N SER A 260 -16.11 7.40 30.29
CA SER A 260 -16.17 6.03 29.77
C SER A 260 -14.75 5.50 29.59
N ARG A 261 -14.59 4.19 29.77
CA ARG A 261 -13.32 3.50 29.44
C ARG A 261 -13.05 3.47 27.94
N GLU A 262 -14.08 3.74 27.13
CA GLU A 262 -14.03 3.67 25.68
C GLU A 262 -13.78 5.04 25.02
N PHE A 263 -13.62 6.13 25.78
CA PHE A 263 -13.25 7.43 25.20
C PHE A 263 -11.84 7.41 24.60
N PRO A 264 -11.63 7.94 23.37
CA PRO A 264 -12.62 8.41 22.40
C PRO A 264 -13.47 7.27 21.78
N ILE A 265 -14.80 7.39 21.86
CA ILE A 265 -15.76 6.36 21.42
C ILE A 265 -16.05 6.54 19.92
N PRO A 266 -15.93 5.48 19.10
CA PRO A 266 -16.39 5.52 17.71
C PRO A 266 -17.92 5.47 17.65
N VAL A 267 -18.54 6.54 17.16
CA VAL A 267 -20.00 6.65 16.97
C VAL A 267 -20.33 6.92 15.51
N VAL A 268 -21.38 6.31 14.98
CA VAL A 268 -21.93 6.56 13.65
C VAL A 268 -23.07 7.56 13.77
N LEU A 269 -23.06 8.59 12.92
CA LEU A 269 -24.18 9.53 12.78
C LEU A 269 -25.21 8.95 11.81
N ASP A 270 -26.37 8.54 12.32
CA ASP A 270 -27.32 7.70 11.59
C ASP A 270 -28.79 8.15 11.78
N SER A 271 -29.45 8.59 10.70
CA SER A 271 -30.89 8.90 10.71
C SER A 271 -31.79 7.68 10.48
N GLY A 272 -31.21 6.50 10.22
CA GLY A 272 -31.97 5.23 10.11
C GLY A 272 -32.58 4.78 11.44
N THR A 273 -32.17 5.39 12.56
CA THR A 273 -32.73 5.11 13.88
C THR A 273 -33.04 6.38 14.66
N THR A 274 -34.19 6.39 15.34
CA THR A 274 -34.59 7.53 16.18
C THR A 274 -33.77 7.64 17.46
N LEU A 275 -33.37 6.52 18.07
CA LEU A 275 -32.72 6.50 19.38
C LEU A 275 -31.19 6.46 19.23
N SER A 276 -30.49 7.08 20.18
CA SER A 276 -29.04 7.03 20.27
C SER A 276 -28.59 5.88 21.17
N TYR A 277 -27.60 5.11 20.75
CA TYR A 277 -27.08 3.93 21.43
C TYR A 277 -25.62 4.13 21.83
N LEU A 278 -25.33 4.11 23.14
CA LEU A 278 -24.01 4.35 23.70
C LEU A 278 -23.46 3.12 24.45
N PRO A 279 -22.14 3.05 24.74
CA PRO A 279 -21.57 2.00 25.58
C PRO A 279 -22.29 1.88 26.92
N ILE A 280 -22.36 0.66 27.45
CA ILE A 280 -23.10 0.35 28.69
C ILE A 280 -22.65 1.24 29.85
N ASP A 281 -21.34 1.47 30.02
CA ASP A 281 -20.80 2.25 31.13
C ASP A 281 -21.21 3.73 31.07
N LEU A 282 -21.25 4.31 29.87
CA LEU A 282 -21.67 5.69 29.62
C LEU A 282 -23.19 5.83 29.69
N ALA A 283 -23.95 4.95 29.02
CA ALA A 283 -25.41 4.97 29.02
C ALA A 283 -25.99 4.79 30.43
N MET A 284 -25.41 3.89 31.25
CA MET A 284 -25.84 3.72 32.64
C MET A 284 -25.58 4.97 33.50
N GLN A 285 -24.50 5.72 33.24
CA GLN A 285 -24.28 7.01 33.90
C GLN A 285 -25.35 8.01 33.49
N VAL A 286 -25.62 8.16 32.19
CA VAL A 286 -26.70 9.01 31.68
C VAL A 286 -28.05 8.64 32.32
N TRP A 287 -28.40 7.36 32.37
CA TRP A 287 -29.64 6.88 32.99
C TRP A 287 -29.70 7.20 34.47
N LYS A 288 -28.58 7.09 35.18
CA LYS A 288 -28.50 7.45 36.60
C LYS A 288 -28.70 8.95 36.81
N GLU A 289 -28.14 9.78 35.94
CA GLU A 289 -28.30 11.24 35.99
C GLU A 289 -29.77 11.65 35.88
N VAL A 290 -30.51 11.09 34.92
CA VAL A 290 -31.92 11.45 34.69
C VAL A 290 -32.93 10.62 35.51
N GLY A 291 -32.46 9.55 36.15
CA GLY A 291 -33.30 8.59 36.87
C GLY A 291 -34.10 7.64 35.96
N ALA A 292 -33.60 7.31 34.77
CA ALA A 292 -34.28 6.41 33.84
C ALA A 292 -34.40 4.98 34.41
N VAL A 293 -35.50 4.31 34.09
CA VAL A 293 -35.81 2.94 34.52
C VAL A 293 -35.90 2.04 33.30
N TYR A 294 -35.10 0.98 33.26
CA TYR A 294 -35.16 -0.01 32.18
C TYR A 294 -36.41 -0.90 32.31
N SER A 295 -37.21 -0.99 31.24
CA SER A 295 -38.34 -1.91 31.17
C SER A 295 -37.97 -3.15 30.37
N SER A 296 -38.10 -4.33 30.99
CA SER A 296 -37.92 -5.61 30.30
C SER A 296 -39.05 -5.96 29.34
N GLU A 297 -40.22 -5.32 29.48
CA GLU A 297 -41.37 -5.50 28.59
C GLU A 297 -41.13 -4.80 27.25
N PHE A 298 -40.67 -3.55 27.30
CA PHE A 298 -40.40 -2.74 26.11
C PHE A 298 -38.94 -2.81 25.63
N GLN A 299 -38.04 -3.44 26.39
CA GLN A 299 -36.59 -3.50 26.13
C GLN A 299 -35.95 -2.11 25.95
N LEU A 300 -36.42 -1.11 26.69
CA LEU A 300 -36.02 0.29 26.57
C LEU A 300 -35.92 0.94 27.95
N ALA A 301 -35.05 1.95 28.08
CA ALA A 301 -35.03 2.86 29.22
C ALA A 301 -36.15 3.89 29.13
N LEU A 302 -36.91 4.01 30.22
CA LEU A 302 -38.10 4.84 30.34
C LEU A 302 -37.90 5.94 31.37
N VAL A 303 -38.52 7.09 31.12
CA VAL A 303 -38.54 8.26 32.00
C VAL A 303 -39.97 8.80 32.10
N PRO A 304 -40.33 9.55 33.16
CA PRO A 304 -41.61 10.24 33.18
C PRO A 304 -41.68 11.29 32.07
N CYS A 305 -42.80 11.36 31.35
CA CYS A 305 -42.97 12.31 30.24
C CYS A 305 -42.84 13.79 30.67
N SER A 306 -43.11 14.10 31.95
CA SER A 306 -42.90 15.44 32.52
C SER A 306 -41.44 15.90 32.46
N LEU A 307 -40.47 14.98 32.34
CA LEU A 307 -39.06 15.29 32.26
C LEU A 307 -38.68 16.01 30.96
N GLY A 308 -39.48 15.91 29.90
CA GLY A 308 -39.28 16.67 28.66
C GLY A 308 -39.35 18.19 28.87
N THR A 309 -40.05 18.66 29.92
CA THR A 309 -40.11 20.09 30.28
C THR A 309 -38.95 20.56 31.17
N SER A 310 -37.99 19.68 31.48
CA SER A 310 -36.85 20.03 32.33
C SER A 310 -35.79 20.83 31.57
N GLN A 311 -35.13 21.76 32.25
CA GLN A 311 -34.02 22.55 31.66
C GLN A 311 -32.68 21.80 31.60
N GLY A 312 -32.70 20.46 31.73
CA GLY A 312 -31.50 19.65 31.63
C GLY A 312 -31.01 19.52 30.18
N LYS A 313 -29.70 19.35 30.01
CA LYS A 313 -29.10 19.09 28.69
C LYS A 313 -27.84 18.24 28.80
N PHE A 314 -27.53 17.51 27.73
CA PHE A 314 -26.29 16.77 27.54
C PHE A 314 -25.44 17.39 26.44
N ALA A 315 -24.18 17.70 26.73
CA ALA A 315 -23.23 18.25 25.77
C ALA A 315 -22.30 17.15 25.25
N PHE A 316 -22.44 16.80 23.96
CA PHE A 316 -21.62 15.82 23.25
C PHE A 316 -20.45 16.52 22.58
N GLY A 317 -19.22 16.20 22.98
CA GLY A 317 -18.00 16.77 22.39
C GLY A 317 -17.35 15.83 21.39
N PHE A 318 -17.00 16.33 20.22
CA PHE A 318 -16.41 15.56 19.12
C PHE A 318 -14.98 15.98 18.81
N ALA A 319 -14.19 15.08 18.23
CA ALA A 319 -12.88 15.37 17.65
C ALA A 319 -11.85 16.00 18.62
N GLY A 320 -12.02 15.86 19.94
CA GLY A 320 -11.05 16.29 20.95
C GLY A 320 -11.47 17.54 21.72
N PRO A 321 -10.60 18.07 22.59
CA PRO A 321 -10.92 19.20 23.47
C PRO A 321 -11.21 20.51 22.72
N ASP A 322 -10.62 20.70 21.53
CA ASP A 322 -10.81 21.86 20.67
C ASP A 322 -11.95 21.68 19.65
N GLY A 323 -12.66 20.56 19.69
CA GLY A 323 -13.73 20.24 18.76
C GLY A 323 -15.12 20.72 19.19
N PRO A 324 -16.13 20.59 18.32
CA PRO A 324 -17.47 21.11 18.56
C PRO A 324 -18.16 20.35 19.70
N LYS A 325 -18.89 21.09 20.54
CA LYS A 325 -19.81 20.54 21.55
C LYS A 325 -21.25 20.81 21.13
N ILE A 326 -22.03 19.76 20.95
CA ILE A 326 -23.46 19.83 20.60
C ILE A 326 -24.28 19.59 21.86
N ASN A 327 -25.13 20.57 22.20
CA ASN A 327 -26.03 20.48 23.35
C ASN A 327 -27.35 19.87 22.90
N VAL A 328 -27.75 18.77 23.54
CA VAL A 328 -29.04 18.12 23.35
C VAL A 328 -29.88 18.34 24.62
N SER A 329 -31.01 19.02 24.49
CA SER A 329 -31.93 19.31 25.58
C SER A 329 -32.85 18.13 25.89
N MET A 330 -33.49 18.13 27.06
CA MET A 330 -34.30 16.99 27.51
C MET A 330 -35.61 16.81 26.73
N ASP A 331 -36.18 17.86 26.18
CA ASP A 331 -37.32 17.82 25.25
C ASP A 331 -37.01 16.96 24.01
N GLU A 332 -35.78 17.04 23.49
CA GLU A 332 -35.33 16.22 22.35
C GLU A 332 -35.09 14.74 22.70
N LEU A 333 -34.83 14.45 23.99
CA LEU A 333 -34.50 13.13 24.52
C LEU A 333 -35.70 12.40 25.15
N VAL A 334 -36.87 13.04 25.28
CA VAL A 334 -38.05 12.42 25.89
C VAL A 334 -39.13 12.26 24.83
N LEU A 335 -39.36 11.01 24.41
CA LEU A 335 -40.31 10.72 23.33
C LEU A 335 -41.48 9.88 23.84
N ASP A 336 -42.62 10.03 23.19
CA ASP A 336 -43.81 9.21 23.48
C ASP A 336 -43.54 7.72 23.22
N LEU A 337 -44.09 6.87 24.09
CA LEU A 337 -43.96 5.42 24.03
C LEU A 337 -44.97 4.79 23.07
N THR A 338 -46.12 5.43 22.89
CA THR A 338 -47.24 5.03 22.03
C THR A 338 -47.83 6.25 21.34
N THR A 339 -48.46 6.06 20.17
CA THR A 339 -49.19 7.13 19.47
C THR A 339 -50.48 7.56 20.18
N ASP A 340 -51.00 6.69 21.07
CA ASP A 340 -52.18 6.91 21.92
C ASP A 340 -51.79 7.32 23.35
N THR A 341 -52.76 7.34 24.28
CA THR A 341 -52.55 7.68 25.70
C THR A 341 -51.35 6.92 26.31
N PRO A 342 -50.32 7.63 26.81
CA PRO A 342 -49.08 7.01 27.23
C PRO A 342 -49.32 6.08 28.44
N PRO A 343 -48.72 4.88 28.47
CA PRO A 343 -48.83 3.97 29.58
C PRO A 343 -48.25 4.60 30.85
N VAL A 344 -48.83 4.30 32.01
CA VAL A 344 -48.35 4.81 33.30
C VAL A 344 -47.45 3.79 34.00
N PHE A 345 -46.43 4.26 34.72
CA PHE A 345 -45.59 3.37 35.53
C PHE A 345 -46.44 2.65 36.59
N GLY A 346 -46.44 1.31 36.56
CA GLY A 346 -47.26 0.50 37.47
C GLY A 346 -46.72 0.41 38.89
N ASN A 347 -45.39 0.46 39.08
CA ASN A 347 -44.70 0.33 40.38
C ASN A 347 -43.38 1.15 40.36
N GLY A 348 -42.82 1.49 41.52
CA GLY A 348 -41.52 2.18 41.65
C GLY A 348 -41.62 3.70 41.80
N ARG A 349 -40.49 4.42 41.57
CA ARG A 349 -40.34 5.87 41.85
C ARG A 349 -41.33 6.76 41.10
N TYR A 350 -41.76 6.37 39.91
CA TYR A 350 -42.63 7.16 39.02
C TYR A 350 -44.06 6.62 38.95
N SER A 351 -44.46 5.76 39.89
CA SER A 351 -45.78 5.10 39.90
C SER A 351 -46.92 6.09 39.65
N GLY A 352 -47.77 5.79 38.66
CA GLY A 352 -48.91 6.64 38.27
C GLY A 352 -48.59 7.82 37.33
N GLN A 353 -47.32 8.06 36.99
CA GLN A 353 -46.93 9.05 35.98
C GLN A 353 -46.87 8.40 34.58
N ALA A 354 -47.15 9.19 33.54
CA ALA A 354 -47.02 8.76 32.15
C ALA A 354 -45.57 8.43 31.81
N ALA A 355 -45.34 7.28 31.19
CA ALA A 355 -44.03 6.78 30.80
C ALA A 355 -43.72 7.12 29.34
N CYS A 356 -42.54 7.69 29.13
CA CYS A 356 -41.98 8.05 27.85
C CYS A 356 -40.66 7.30 27.63
N LYS A 357 -40.30 7.02 26.37
CA LYS A 357 -39.01 6.41 26.04
C LYS A 357 -37.91 7.47 26.11
N PHE A 358 -36.78 7.11 26.70
CA PHE A 358 -35.62 7.98 26.78
C PHE A 358 -34.75 7.84 25.52
N GLY A 359 -34.24 8.95 25.01
CA GLY A 359 -33.58 9.05 23.72
C GLY A 359 -32.21 8.37 23.64
N ILE A 360 -31.60 8.05 24.79
CA ILE A 360 -30.28 7.39 24.89
C ILE A 360 -30.45 6.01 25.51
N GLN A 361 -30.04 4.98 24.78
CA GLN A 361 -30.09 3.57 25.17
C GLN A 361 -28.69 2.98 25.30
N ASN A 362 -28.58 1.85 25.99
CA ASN A 362 -27.31 1.11 26.06
C ASN A 362 -27.21 0.11 24.91
N PHE A 363 -25.98 -0.18 24.48
CA PHE A 363 -25.70 -1.21 23.50
C PHE A 363 -24.40 -1.94 23.84
N THR A 364 -24.33 -3.23 23.53
CA THR A 364 -23.27 -4.13 24.00
C THR A 364 -22.08 -4.25 23.05
N SER A 365 -22.21 -3.80 21.79
CA SER A 365 -21.18 -4.00 20.76
C SER A 365 -21.06 -2.78 19.84
N ALA A 366 -19.84 -2.33 19.56
CA ALA A 366 -19.60 -1.29 18.56
C ALA A 366 -19.92 -1.79 17.12
N PRO A 367 -20.25 -0.89 16.16
CA PRO A 367 -20.29 0.57 16.30
C PRO A 367 -21.51 1.08 17.09
N TYR A 368 -21.31 2.15 17.84
CA TYR A 368 -22.37 2.87 18.55
C TYR A 368 -23.03 3.89 17.63
N LEU A 369 -24.27 4.29 17.91
CA LEU A 369 -25.08 5.09 17.00
C LEU A 369 -25.57 6.37 17.70
N LEU A 370 -25.48 7.50 17.01
CA LEU A 370 -26.19 8.73 17.39
C LEU A 370 -27.32 8.93 16.40
N GLY A 371 -28.53 8.66 16.88
CA GLY A 371 -29.78 8.68 16.12
C GLY A 371 -30.40 10.06 16.00
N ASP A 372 -31.65 10.11 15.53
CA ASP A 372 -32.40 11.37 15.36
C ASP A 372 -32.49 12.20 16.65
N THR A 373 -32.54 11.56 17.82
CA THR A 373 -32.50 12.23 19.13
C THR A 373 -31.29 13.13 19.33
N PHE A 374 -30.16 12.79 18.70
CA PHE A 374 -28.98 13.64 18.67
C PHE A 374 -28.97 14.54 17.42
N LEU A 375 -29.28 13.97 16.25
CA LEU A 375 -29.18 14.68 14.97
C LEU A 375 -30.14 15.87 14.86
N ARG A 376 -31.26 15.89 15.58
CA ARG A 376 -32.12 17.09 15.67
C ARG A 376 -31.41 18.32 16.21
N SER A 377 -30.50 18.13 17.17
CA SER A 377 -29.70 19.21 17.76
C SER A 377 -28.48 19.61 16.92
N ALA A 378 -28.20 18.92 15.81
CA ALA A 378 -27.02 19.13 14.98
C ALA A 378 -27.39 19.42 13.52
N TYR A 379 -26.73 20.42 12.93
CA TYR A 379 -26.69 20.55 11.47
C TYR A 379 -25.46 19.81 10.96
N VAL A 380 -25.67 18.84 10.07
CA VAL A 380 -24.62 17.90 9.64
C VAL A 380 -24.44 17.94 8.13
N VAL A 381 -23.21 18.13 7.67
CA VAL A 381 -22.82 18.08 6.26
C VAL A 381 -21.97 16.84 6.04
N TYR A 382 -22.43 15.93 5.20
CA TYR A 382 -21.76 14.69 4.85
C TYR A 382 -20.98 14.89 3.56
N ASP A 383 -19.65 14.88 3.63
CA ASP A 383 -18.75 15.00 2.47
C ASP A 383 -18.05 13.65 2.22
N LEU A 384 -18.64 12.87 1.29
CA LEU A 384 -18.19 11.52 0.97
C LEU A 384 -16.93 11.54 0.08
N VAL A 385 -16.58 12.68 -0.52
CA VAL A 385 -15.38 12.83 -1.36
C VAL A 385 -14.15 13.07 -0.49
N ASN A 386 -14.24 14.02 0.44
CA ASN A 386 -13.13 14.37 1.32
C ASN A 386 -13.09 13.53 2.61
N ASN A 387 -14.07 12.65 2.83
CA ASN A 387 -14.23 11.82 4.03
C ASN A 387 -14.28 12.66 5.33
N GLN A 388 -15.11 13.69 5.29
CA GLN A 388 -15.25 14.66 6.36
C GLN A 388 -16.72 14.93 6.67
N ILE A 389 -16.97 15.35 7.91
CA ILE A 389 -18.28 15.84 8.36
C ILE A 389 -18.13 17.28 8.78
N GLY A 390 -19.01 18.14 8.29
CA GLY A 390 -19.25 19.46 8.87
C GLY A 390 -20.33 19.33 9.94
N ILE A 391 -20.07 19.77 11.16
CA ILE A 391 -21.06 19.71 12.24
C ILE A 391 -21.13 21.05 12.99
N ALA A 392 -22.35 21.50 13.25
CA ALA A 392 -22.67 22.69 14.03
C ALA A 392 -23.93 22.46 14.87
N ALA A 393 -24.16 23.32 15.86
CA ALA A 393 -25.43 23.33 16.56
C ALA A 393 -26.53 23.82 15.61
N THR A 394 -27.68 23.15 15.61
CA THR A 394 -28.84 23.53 14.80
C THR A 394 -29.40 24.88 15.20
N ASP A 395 -30.03 25.59 14.26
CA ASP A 395 -30.94 26.70 14.56
C ASP A 395 -32.40 26.22 14.42
N PHE A 396 -33.04 25.93 15.56
CA PHE A 396 -34.44 25.51 15.61
C PHE A 396 -35.42 26.59 15.12
N ASN A 397 -35.04 27.87 15.13
CA ASN A 397 -35.93 28.98 14.76
C ASN A 397 -35.75 29.45 13.30
N SER A 398 -34.99 28.70 12.50
CA SER A 398 -34.62 29.15 11.16
C SER A 398 -35.77 29.05 10.15
N THR A 399 -36.30 30.21 9.77
CA THR A 399 -37.31 30.37 8.71
C THR A 399 -36.73 30.86 7.38
N LYS A 400 -35.44 31.21 7.36
CA LYS A 400 -34.72 31.67 6.18
C LYS A 400 -33.90 30.52 5.58
N SER A 401 -33.44 30.72 4.36
CA SER A 401 -32.54 29.80 3.66
C SER A 401 -31.52 30.60 2.85
N ASN A 402 -30.24 30.24 2.97
CA ASN A 402 -29.16 30.76 2.16
C ASN A 402 -28.27 29.61 1.70
N ILE A 403 -28.64 29.04 0.55
CA ILE A 403 -27.96 27.89 -0.03
C ILE A 403 -26.64 28.33 -0.69
N VAL A 404 -25.55 27.78 -0.17
CA VAL A 404 -24.20 27.90 -0.75
C VAL A 404 -23.86 26.57 -1.42
N PRO A 405 -23.84 26.50 -2.77
CA PRO A 405 -23.45 25.29 -3.48
C PRO A 405 -21.96 25.01 -3.31
N PHE A 406 -21.57 23.73 -3.39
CA PHE A 406 -20.16 23.38 -3.49
C PHE A 406 -19.57 23.90 -4.82
N PRO A 407 -18.42 24.58 -4.80
CA PRO A 407 -17.88 25.26 -5.98
C PRO A 407 -17.29 24.29 -7.03
N SER A 408 -16.89 23.08 -6.64
CA SER A 408 -16.34 22.05 -7.53
C SER A 408 -16.46 20.65 -6.92
N ALA A 409 -16.14 19.62 -7.70
CA ALA A 409 -16.27 18.21 -7.32
C ALA A 409 -15.36 17.76 -6.16
N SER A 410 -14.30 18.51 -5.86
CA SER A 410 -13.33 18.21 -4.79
C SER A 410 -13.19 19.38 -3.82
N ALA A 411 -14.17 20.29 -3.80
CA ALA A 411 -14.15 21.43 -2.91
C ALA A 411 -14.35 20.97 -1.46
N GLU A 412 -13.64 21.59 -0.52
CA GLU A 412 -13.92 21.42 0.90
C GLU A 412 -15.31 21.96 1.23
N ILE A 413 -15.89 21.49 2.35
CA ILE A 413 -17.18 21.98 2.86
C ILE A 413 -17.15 23.51 2.96
N PRO A 414 -18.00 24.23 2.20
CA PRO A 414 -18.03 25.68 2.21
C PRO A 414 -18.27 26.21 3.63
N SER A 415 -17.66 27.34 3.98
CA SER A 415 -17.85 27.99 5.29
C SER A 415 -17.48 27.16 6.53
N ALA A 416 -16.91 25.96 6.37
CA ALA A 416 -16.50 25.09 7.49
C ALA A 416 -15.05 25.33 7.92
N THR A 417 -14.82 25.35 9.23
CA THR A 417 -13.51 25.56 9.84
C THR A 417 -12.93 24.21 10.31
N PRO A 418 -11.70 23.82 9.91
CA PRO A 418 -11.10 22.57 10.36
C PRO A 418 -10.78 22.58 11.85
N VAL A 419 -11.17 21.52 12.56
CA VAL A 419 -10.78 21.31 13.96
C VAL A 419 -9.31 20.84 13.99
N PRO A 420 -8.41 21.54 14.71
CA PRO A 420 -7.02 21.11 14.85
C PRO A 420 -6.90 19.92 15.83
N ASN A 421 -5.85 19.10 15.67
CA ASN A 421 -5.49 18.02 16.63
C ASN A 421 -6.61 17.01 16.94
N GLN A 422 -7.35 16.56 15.91
CA GLN A 422 -8.50 15.68 16.11
C GLN A 422 -8.10 14.34 16.75
N ALA A 423 -8.72 14.00 17.89
CA ALA A 423 -8.51 12.73 18.56
C ALA A 423 -8.93 11.55 17.66
N GLN A 424 -8.22 10.43 17.66
CA GLN A 424 -8.59 9.25 16.85
C GLN A 424 -9.28 8.19 17.72
N ALA A 425 -10.48 7.76 17.31
CA ALA A 425 -11.11 6.59 17.90
C ALA A 425 -10.36 5.33 17.40
N THR A 426 -9.70 4.60 18.31
CA THR A 426 -9.07 3.30 17.99
C THR A 426 -9.96 2.17 18.51
N VAL A 427 -10.06 1.06 17.76
CA VAL A 427 -10.86 -0.13 18.14
C VAL A 427 -10.26 -0.89 19.35
N GLN A 428 -9.23 -0.35 20.00
CA GLN A 428 -8.63 -0.91 21.20
C GLN A 428 -8.92 -0.01 22.40
N PRO A 429 -9.65 -0.48 23.43
CA PRO A 429 -9.97 0.33 24.60
C PRO A 429 -8.69 0.72 25.36
N ALA A 430 -8.53 2.01 25.63
CA ALA A 430 -7.52 2.49 26.56
C ALA A 430 -8.00 2.21 27.99
N VAL A 431 -7.24 1.43 28.76
CA VAL A 431 -7.60 1.12 30.14
C VAL A 431 -7.39 2.36 31.01
N THR A 432 -8.45 3.14 31.21
CA THR A 432 -8.57 4.08 32.32
C THR A 432 -9.53 3.50 33.35
N THR A 433 -9.10 3.46 34.61
CA THR A 433 -9.97 3.13 35.74
C THR A 433 -11.10 4.15 35.84
N PRO A 434 -12.38 3.74 35.94
CA PRO A 434 -13.50 4.66 35.99
C PRO A 434 -13.44 5.48 37.29
N ALA A 435 -13.44 6.80 37.16
CA ALA A 435 -13.56 7.72 38.27
C ALA A 435 -15.03 8.10 38.45
N TYR A 436 -15.69 7.53 39.45
CA TYR A 436 -17.05 7.94 39.83
C TYR A 436 -17.00 9.26 40.59
N ALA A 437 -17.24 10.38 39.91
CA ALA A 437 -17.41 11.67 40.55
C ALA A 437 -18.89 11.93 40.88
N ALA A 438 -19.20 11.97 42.19
CA ALA A 438 -20.29 12.66 42.88
C ALA A 438 -21.81 12.48 42.50
N SER A 439 -22.46 11.75 43.41
CA SER A 439 -23.83 11.69 43.97
C SER A 439 -25.03 12.65 43.71
N ALA A 440 -25.13 13.56 42.74
CA ALA A 440 -26.30 14.49 42.74
C ALA A 440 -26.89 14.92 41.39
N GLY A 441 -27.24 13.95 40.52
CA GLY A 441 -27.78 14.20 39.17
C GLY A 441 -29.04 15.07 39.05
N PHE A 442 -29.73 15.05 37.91
CA PHE A 442 -30.89 15.91 37.56
C PHE A 442 -32.10 15.85 38.53
N THR A 443 -31.99 15.13 39.65
CA THR A 443 -33.00 14.99 40.68
C THR A 443 -33.03 16.20 41.62
N ASP A 444 -34.01 17.08 41.44
CA ASP A 444 -34.40 18.06 42.46
C ASP A 444 -35.10 17.30 43.61
N ILE A 445 -34.42 17.16 44.76
CA ILE A 445 -34.94 16.44 45.93
C ILE A 445 -35.86 17.36 46.72
N ARG A 446 -37.17 17.12 46.62
CA ARG A 446 -38.09 17.20 47.76
C ARG A 446 -38.78 15.83 47.86
N ASP A 447 -38.75 15.22 49.05
CA ASP A 447 -39.40 13.94 49.42
C ASP A 447 -38.61 12.61 49.28
N TRP A 448 -37.31 12.60 49.63
CA TRP A 448 -36.61 11.34 49.96
C TRP A 448 -36.57 11.07 51.48
N LYS A 449 -37.70 10.66 52.06
CA LYS A 449 -37.70 9.94 53.36
C LYS A 449 -38.69 8.78 53.31
N ARG A 450 -38.17 7.59 52.97
CA ARG A 450 -38.52 6.23 53.45
C ARG A 450 -38.53 5.20 52.31
N ALA A 451 -37.49 4.38 52.24
CA ALA A 451 -37.60 2.92 52.14
C ALA A 451 -36.18 2.28 52.25
N PRO A 452 -35.99 1.20 53.01
CA PRO A 452 -34.68 0.56 53.17
C PRO A 452 -34.54 -0.62 52.20
N PHE A 453 -33.39 -0.81 51.56
CA PHE A 453 -32.96 -2.15 51.18
C PHE A 453 -31.46 -2.34 51.37
N GLY A 454 -31.16 -3.36 52.19
CA GLY A 454 -29.86 -3.76 52.69
C GLY A 454 -28.95 -4.39 51.65
N ALA A 455 -27.68 -4.47 52.04
CA ALA A 455 -26.56 -5.07 51.35
C ALA A 455 -26.63 -6.60 51.22
N SER A 456 -25.73 -7.14 50.39
CA SER A 456 -24.95 -8.39 50.54
C SER A 456 -25.21 -9.59 49.60
N HIS A 457 -24.08 -10.22 49.26
CA HIS A 457 -23.82 -11.53 48.65
C HIS A 457 -23.79 -11.70 47.10
N LEU A 458 -22.57 -11.93 46.61
CA LEU A 458 -22.27 -12.66 45.37
C LEU A 458 -21.20 -13.71 45.70
N GLN A 459 -21.62 -14.97 45.84
CA GLN A 459 -20.75 -16.15 45.74
C GLN A 459 -21.54 -17.31 45.14
N LEU A 460 -21.00 -17.81 44.01
CA LEU A 460 -20.99 -19.16 43.45
C LEU A 460 -22.21 -20.07 43.64
N TYR A 461 -22.80 -20.55 42.54
CA TYR A 461 -23.15 -21.97 42.37
C TYR A 461 -23.06 -22.40 40.89
N HIS A 462 -22.32 -23.48 40.68
CA HIS A 462 -22.33 -24.36 39.50
C HIS A 462 -22.80 -25.74 39.96
N SER A 463 -23.37 -26.54 39.03
CA SER A 463 -23.70 -28.00 39.06
C SER A 463 -25.15 -28.26 38.59
N LEU A 464 -25.53 -29.24 37.75
CA LEU A 464 -24.99 -30.53 37.22
C LEU A 464 -26.08 -31.11 36.22
N PRO A 465 -26.06 -32.36 35.64
CA PRO A 465 -24.99 -33.35 35.31
C PRO A 465 -25.19 -34.18 33.98
N LEU A 466 -24.29 -35.19 33.79
CA LEU A 466 -24.36 -36.47 33.01
C LEU A 466 -23.85 -36.42 31.53
N LEU A 467 -22.92 -37.27 31.05
CA LEU A 467 -22.66 -38.70 31.28
C LEU A 467 -21.17 -39.12 31.04
N SER A 468 -20.78 -40.21 31.72
CA SER A 468 -19.55 -41.04 31.73
C SER A 468 -18.92 -41.39 30.35
N VAL A 469 -17.61 -41.70 30.23
CA VAL A 469 -16.96 -43.00 30.56
C VAL A 469 -15.44 -42.88 30.92
N MET A 470 -15.10 -43.48 32.08
CA MET A 470 -13.89 -44.22 32.56
C MET A 470 -12.54 -44.19 31.77
N ARG A 471 -11.39 -43.82 32.39
CA ARG A 471 -10.42 -44.61 33.24
C ARG A 471 -9.50 -45.54 32.39
N VAL A 472 -8.18 -45.78 32.59
CA VAL A 472 -7.19 -45.53 33.67
C VAL A 472 -5.82 -46.17 33.28
N ILE A 473 -4.69 -45.50 33.59
CA ILE A 473 -3.39 -45.99 34.16
C ILE A 473 -2.55 -47.02 33.31
N ARG A 474 -1.21 -46.97 33.13
CA ARG A 474 -0.08 -46.76 34.06
C ARG A 474 1.24 -46.49 33.31
N ALA A 475 2.18 -45.87 34.01
CA ALA A 475 3.61 -45.77 33.70
C ALA A 475 4.38 -47.10 33.82
N VAL A 476 5.58 -47.18 33.22
CA VAL A 476 6.92 -47.34 33.88
C VAL A 476 8.00 -47.83 32.89
N ALA A 477 9.05 -47.02 32.79
CA ALA A 477 10.51 -47.27 32.73
C ALA A 477 11.16 -48.50 32.05
N THR A 478 12.18 -48.16 31.23
CA THR A 478 13.58 -48.67 31.16
C THR A 478 13.89 -50.14 30.87
N LEU A 479 14.71 -50.35 29.82
CA LEU A 479 16.08 -50.95 29.82
C LEU A 479 16.41 -51.40 28.38
N ASN A 480 17.38 -50.80 27.70
CA ASN A 480 18.81 -51.15 27.69
C ASN A 480 19.20 -52.31 26.74
N SER A 481 20.18 -51.99 25.90
CA SER A 481 21.43 -52.74 25.67
C SER A 481 21.66 -53.45 24.33
N GLY A 482 22.89 -53.25 23.82
CA GLY A 482 23.61 -54.12 22.87
C GLY A 482 24.31 -53.32 21.76
N ARG A 483 25.53 -52.79 21.97
CA ARG A 483 26.88 -53.39 21.67
C ARG A 483 27.15 -53.50 20.15
N ALA A 484 28.31 -53.21 19.54
CA ALA A 484 29.73 -53.11 19.94
C ALA A 484 30.48 -52.33 18.79
N ALA A 485 31.45 -51.44 19.02
CA ALA A 485 32.89 -51.63 19.32
C ALA A 485 33.86 -51.75 18.10
N ALA A 486 34.99 -51.02 18.24
CA ALA A 486 36.34 -51.15 17.63
C ALA A 486 36.52 -50.73 16.14
N ALA A 487 37.29 -49.68 15.80
CA ALA A 487 38.74 -49.45 15.95
C ALA A 487 39.62 -50.24 14.96
N ARG A 488 40.31 -49.55 14.04
CA ARG A 488 41.79 -49.56 13.86
C ARG A 488 42.29 -48.91 12.55
N ASN A 489 43.44 -48.21 12.72
CA ASN A 489 44.55 -47.97 11.77
C ASN A 489 44.28 -46.99 10.61
N GLY A 490 45.15 -46.05 10.24
CA GLY A 490 46.58 -45.90 10.50
C GLY A 490 47.40 -46.21 9.25
N VAL A 491 47.97 -45.15 8.65
CA VAL A 491 49.33 -45.07 8.08
C VAL A 491 49.56 -45.32 6.55
N ARG A 492 50.24 -44.33 5.93
CA ARG A 492 51.32 -44.36 4.89
C ARG A 492 51.06 -44.19 3.36
N TYR A 493 51.65 -43.09 2.85
CA TYR A 493 52.66 -42.94 1.77
C TYR A 493 52.36 -43.25 0.28
N TYR A 494 52.57 -42.19 -0.53
CA TYR A 494 53.29 -42.07 -1.82
C TYR A 494 53.43 -43.27 -2.76
N SER A 495 53.08 -43.08 -4.04
CA SER A 495 54.05 -43.19 -5.17
C SER A 495 53.46 -42.85 -6.56
N LEU A 496 54.28 -42.13 -7.35
CA LEU A 496 54.53 -42.11 -8.82
C LEU A 496 53.33 -42.21 -9.80
N GLY A 497 53.25 -41.48 -10.93
CA GLY A 497 54.22 -40.75 -11.74
C GLY A 497 53.96 -41.03 -13.25
N CYS A 498 54.22 -40.03 -14.11
CA CYS A 498 54.20 -40.03 -15.61
C CYS A 498 52.85 -39.93 -16.35
N ARG A 499 52.69 -39.37 -17.56
CA ARG A 499 53.30 -38.28 -18.38
C ARG A 499 52.58 -38.34 -19.77
N VAL A 500 52.47 -37.20 -20.48
CA VAL A 500 52.37 -37.02 -21.97
C VAL A 500 50.99 -36.86 -22.68
N ALA A 501 50.72 -35.61 -23.07
CA ALA A 501 50.53 -34.99 -24.41
C ALA A 501 49.42 -35.35 -25.46
N MET A 502 48.75 -34.27 -25.90
CA MET A 502 48.52 -33.72 -27.26
C MET A 502 47.65 -34.40 -28.36
N ASN A 503 46.75 -33.53 -28.87
CA ASN A 503 46.39 -33.22 -30.28
C ASN A 503 45.30 -33.98 -31.07
N ALA A 504 44.23 -33.20 -31.37
CA ALA A 504 43.76 -32.74 -32.70
C ALA A 504 43.34 -33.70 -33.84
N ALA A 505 42.16 -33.42 -34.42
CA ALA A 505 41.82 -33.37 -35.87
C ALA A 505 40.29 -33.09 -35.98
N ALA A 506 39.74 -32.06 -36.64
CA ALA A 506 39.76 -31.61 -38.05
C ALA A 506 38.49 -32.01 -38.83
N ALA A 507 38.14 -31.17 -39.84
CA ALA A 507 37.40 -31.47 -41.09
C ALA A 507 36.01 -30.74 -41.29
N PRO A 508 35.50 -30.57 -42.54
CA PRO A 508 35.67 -29.30 -43.29
C PRO A 508 34.54 -28.90 -44.32
N THR A 509 34.74 -27.75 -45.03
CA THR A 509 34.43 -27.45 -46.48
C THR A 509 32.98 -27.39 -47.04
N LEU A 510 32.58 -26.75 -48.17
CA LEU A 510 33.13 -26.09 -49.40
C LEU A 510 31.95 -25.23 -50.00
N ARG A 511 32.02 -23.93 -50.35
CA ARG A 511 32.51 -23.24 -51.59
C ARG A 511 31.71 -23.46 -52.90
N TRP A 512 31.41 -22.37 -53.63
CA TRP A 512 31.55 -22.20 -55.11
C TRP A 512 31.55 -20.70 -55.51
N THR A 513 31.92 -20.41 -56.76
CA THR A 513 32.86 -19.36 -57.23
C THR A 513 32.52 -18.71 -58.59
N ALA A 514 33.06 -17.50 -58.89
CA ALA A 514 33.62 -17.06 -60.21
C ALA A 514 34.26 -15.63 -60.10
N ARG A 515 35.60 -15.42 -60.22
CA ARG A 515 36.51 -15.10 -61.39
C ARG A 515 36.24 -13.75 -62.10
N ARG A 516 37.21 -12.82 -62.30
CA ARG A 516 38.48 -12.86 -63.12
C ARG A 516 39.58 -11.91 -62.55
N HIS A 517 40.85 -12.34 -62.36
CA HIS A 517 42.13 -12.12 -63.14
C HIS A 517 42.63 -10.65 -63.26
N PHE A 518 43.89 -10.26 -62.97
CA PHE A 518 45.17 -10.74 -63.54
C PHE A 518 46.44 -10.39 -62.68
N SER A 519 47.45 -11.30 -62.76
CA SER A 519 48.95 -11.27 -62.53
C SER A 519 49.62 -10.44 -61.41
N GLY A 520 50.65 -10.91 -60.69
CA GLY A 520 51.48 -12.11 -60.84
C GLY A 520 52.63 -12.18 -59.81
N SER A 521 53.13 -13.41 -59.60
CA SER A 521 54.42 -13.87 -59.04
C SER A 521 54.89 -13.46 -57.63
N SER A 522 54.53 -14.31 -56.66
CA SER A 522 55.41 -15.17 -55.83
C SER A 522 56.75 -14.67 -55.22
N ILE A 523 56.78 -14.76 -53.88
CA ILE A 523 57.84 -15.27 -52.98
C ILE A 523 58.87 -14.28 -52.37
N SER A 524 58.87 -14.35 -51.04
CA SER A 524 59.94 -14.06 -50.05
C SER A 524 60.23 -12.60 -49.65
N ARG A 525 59.84 -12.23 -48.42
CA ARG A 525 60.79 -12.00 -47.31
C ARG A 525 60.08 -11.53 -46.02
N ALA A 526 60.49 -12.20 -44.95
CA ALA A 526 60.59 -11.79 -43.55
C ALA A 526 59.90 -10.49 -43.09
N ALA A 527 59.08 -10.67 -42.06
CA ALA A 527 58.65 -9.63 -41.13
C ALA A 527 59.87 -8.94 -40.49
N ALA A 528 60.06 -7.67 -40.82
CA ALA A 528 60.68 -6.71 -39.92
C ALA A 528 59.53 -5.94 -39.26
N LEU A 529 59.14 -6.35 -38.05
CA LEU A 529 58.30 -5.55 -37.17
C LEU A 529 59.00 -4.21 -36.96
N SER A 530 58.29 -3.13 -37.26
CA SER A 530 58.80 -1.77 -37.15
C SER A 530 59.20 -1.47 -35.70
N ALA A 531 60.36 -0.84 -35.52
CA ALA A 531 60.83 -0.37 -34.22
C ALA A 531 59.80 0.54 -33.52
N ALA A 532 58.91 1.20 -34.27
CA ALA A 532 57.82 1.99 -33.72
C ALA A 532 56.71 1.11 -33.11
N GLU A 533 56.46 -0.07 -33.67
CA GLU A 533 55.44 -0.99 -33.17
C GLU A 533 55.94 -1.73 -31.91
N LEU A 534 57.24 -2.04 -31.88
CA LEU A 534 57.90 -2.60 -30.70
C LEU A 534 58.07 -1.55 -29.60
N ALA A 535 58.35 -0.28 -29.94
CA ALA A 535 58.35 0.84 -28.99
C ALA A 535 56.94 1.15 -28.46
N LEU A 536 55.89 1.04 -29.29
CA LEU A 536 54.50 1.20 -28.85
C LEU A 536 54.05 0.03 -27.97
N LYS A 537 54.52 -1.18 -28.27
CA LYS A 537 54.26 -2.37 -27.46
C LYS A 537 55.04 -2.34 -26.15
N GLN A 538 56.30 -1.90 -26.16
CA GLN A 538 57.09 -1.65 -24.95
C GLN A 538 56.51 -0.49 -24.13
N ALA A 539 56.00 0.58 -24.75
CA ALA A 539 55.33 1.67 -24.05
C ALA A 539 53.99 1.20 -23.44
N LYS A 540 53.25 0.32 -24.12
CA LYS A 540 52.04 -0.31 -23.58
C LYS A 540 52.35 -1.31 -22.46
N GLU A 541 53.39 -2.13 -22.61
CA GLU A 541 53.84 -3.09 -21.59
C GLU A 541 54.45 -2.36 -20.38
N MET A 542 55.17 -1.25 -20.57
CA MET A 542 55.66 -0.38 -19.48
C MET A 542 54.56 0.46 -18.83
N ALA A 543 53.47 0.79 -19.54
CA ALA A 543 52.31 1.46 -18.95
C ALA A 543 51.40 0.47 -18.18
N GLN A 544 51.38 -0.81 -18.58
CA GLN A 544 50.55 -1.85 -17.95
C GLN A 544 51.25 -2.59 -16.80
N ALA A 545 52.59 -2.58 -16.73
CA ALA A 545 53.34 -3.19 -15.64
C ALA A 545 53.81 -2.12 -14.64
N ASN A 546 53.13 -2.07 -13.48
CA ASN A 546 53.47 -1.30 -12.26
C ASN A 546 53.22 0.22 -12.29
N MET A 547 51.95 0.59 -12.40
CA MET A 547 51.45 1.79 -11.71
C MET A 547 50.76 1.36 -10.42
N THR A 548 51.49 1.36 -9.30
CA THR A 548 50.82 1.25 -8.00
C THR A 548 49.92 2.48 -7.82
N PRO A 549 48.75 2.34 -7.16
CA PRO A 549 47.84 3.47 -6.93
C PRO A 549 48.52 4.69 -6.30
N GLU A 550 49.48 4.43 -5.42
CA GLU A 550 50.34 5.43 -4.77
C GLU A 550 51.22 6.19 -5.76
N ALA A 551 51.81 5.52 -6.76
CA ALA A 551 52.65 6.16 -7.76
C ALA A 551 51.87 7.04 -8.74
N VAL A 552 50.60 6.72 -8.99
CA VAL A 552 49.70 7.53 -9.83
C VAL A 552 49.16 8.72 -9.05
N ALA A 553 48.77 8.52 -7.79
CA ALA A 553 48.36 9.60 -6.90
C ALA A 553 49.50 10.63 -6.68
N ALA A 554 50.76 10.17 -6.59
CA ALA A 554 51.93 11.05 -6.50
C ALA A 554 52.20 11.87 -7.78
N ARG A 555 51.70 11.44 -8.94
CA ARG A 555 51.82 12.15 -10.23
C ARG A 555 50.67 13.12 -10.49
N MET A 556 49.65 13.15 -9.63
CA MET A 556 48.50 14.04 -9.77
C MET A 556 48.93 15.51 -9.60
N SER A 557 48.43 16.40 -10.47
CA SER A 557 48.75 17.81 -10.36
C SER A 557 48.15 18.42 -9.09
N PRO A 558 48.80 19.43 -8.46
CA PRO A 558 48.25 20.10 -7.28
C PRO A 558 46.87 20.72 -7.51
N GLU A 559 46.62 21.22 -8.72
CA GLU A 559 45.33 21.79 -9.13
C GLU A 559 44.21 20.75 -9.14
N GLU A 560 44.49 19.54 -9.63
CA GLU A 560 43.51 18.47 -9.72
C GLU A 560 43.21 17.86 -8.37
N LYS A 561 44.24 17.73 -7.51
CA LYS A 561 44.06 17.34 -6.10
C LYS A 561 43.17 18.33 -5.35
N LYS A 562 43.37 19.64 -5.58
CA LYS A 562 42.53 20.70 -4.99
C LYS A 562 41.09 20.66 -5.51
N ARG A 563 40.89 20.41 -6.82
CA ARG A 563 39.54 20.23 -7.39
C ARG A 563 38.81 19.07 -6.73
N LEU A 564 39.46 17.91 -6.63
CA LEU A 564 38.85 16.71 -6.03
C LEU A 564 38.51 16.93 -4.55
N SER A 565 39.36 17.63 -3.79
CA SER A 565 39.08 17.92 -2.37
C SER A 565 37.83 18.79 -2.15
N GLN A 566 37.38 19.52 -3.16
CA GLN A 566 36.20 20.38 -3.11
C GLN A 566 34.90 19.71 -3.59
N VAL A 567 34.98 18.50 -4.17
CA VAL A 567 33.79 17.76 -4.65
C VAL A 567 33.23 16.87 -3.55
N ARG A 568 31.90 16.83 -3.40
CA ARG A 568 31.16 15.90 -2.54
C ARG A 568 30.04 15.25 -3.34
N ASN A 569 29.98 13.91 -3.33
CA ASN A 569 28.86 13.16 -3.90
C ASN A 569 28.07 12.53 -2.76
N ILE A 570 26.92 13.13 -2.43
CA ILE A 570 26.12 12.72 -1.27
C ILE A 570 24.72 12.25 -1.66
N GLY A 571 24.23 11.24 -0.94
CA GLY A 571 22.82 10.84 -0.97
C GLY A 571 22.08 11.29 0.27
N ILE A 572 20.83 11.70 0.12
CA ILE A 572 19.93 11.94 1.26
C ILE A 572 19.02 10.74 1.39
N ALA A 573 19.13 10.01 2.51
CA ALA A 573 18.41 8.77 2.74
C ALA A 573 17.77 8.76 4.13
N ALA A 574 16.55 8.21 4.24
CA ALA A 574 15.73 8.28 5.45
C ALA A 574 14.48 7.42 5.33
N HIS A 575 13.81 7.20 6.47
CA HIS A 575 12.45 6.66 6.50
C HIS A 575 11.42 7.58 5.79
N ILE A 576 10.26 7.02 5.43
CA ILE A 576 9.10 7.79 4.93
C ILE A 576 8.76 8.91 5.94
N ASP A 577 8.37 10.07 5.43
CA ASP A 577 8.00 11.23 6.24
C ASP A 577 9.05 11.71 7.25
N SER A 578 10.34 11.39 7.07
CA SER A 578 11.42 12.00 7.86
C SER A 578 11.83 13.38 7.34
N GLY A 579 11.29 13.81 6.20
CA GLY A 579 11.54 15.12 5.60
C GLY A 579 12.79 15.20 4.70
N LYS A 580 13.12 14.12 3.97
CA LYS A 580 14.24 14.08 3.00
C LYS A 580 14.17 15.21 1.99
N THR A 581 13.09 15.22 1.19
CA THR A 581 12.84 16.22 0.16
C THR A 581 12.82 17.63 0.73
N THR A 582 12.25 17.80 1.94
CA THR A 582 12.27 19.09 2.64
C THR A 582 13.69 19.54 2.98
N VAL A 583 14.55 18.64 3.48
CA VAL A 583 15.96 18.94 3.73
C VAL A 583 16.66 19.30 2.42
N THR A 584 16.46 18.52 1.36
CA THR A 584 17.02 18.78 0.02
C THR A 584 16.64 20.17 -0.50
N GLU A 585 15.36 20.55 -0.41
CA GLU A 585 14.88 21.89 -0.80
C GLU A 585 15.55 23.01 0.00
N ARG A 586 15.73 22.83 1.31
CA ARG A 586 16.45 23.83 2.13
C ARG A 586 17.92 23.93 1.73
N ILE A 587 18.58 22.82 1.41
CA ILE A 587 19.95 22.83 0.90
C ILE A 587 20.03 23.64 -0.40
N LEU A 588 19.10 23.41 -1.34
CA LEU A 588 19.05 24.14 -2.61
C LEU A 588 18.75 25.63 -2.44
N PHE A 589 17.95 25.99 -1.43
CA PHE A 589 17.69 27.38 -1.09
C PHE A 589 18.92 28.07 -0.48
N TYR A 590 19.58 27.44 0.49
CA TYR A 590 20.74 28.04 1.17
C TYR A 590 21.98 28.13 0.27
N THR A 591 22.11 27.24 -0.71
CA THR A 591 23.14 27.32 -1.76
C THR A 591 22.80 28.35 -2.85
N GLY A 592 21.61 28.96 -2.81
CA GLY A 592 21.16 29.98 -3.76
C GLY A 592 20.68 29.44 -5.11
N ARG A 593 20.56 28.12 -5.26
CA ARG A 593 20.11 27.49 -6.52
C ARG A 593 18.60 27.62 -6.72
N VAL A 594 17.83 27.63 -5.63
CA VAL A 594 16.38 27.87 -5.62
C VAL A 594 16.08 29.19 -4.91
N LYS A 595 15.23 30.04 -5.53
CA LYS A 595 14.91 31.38 -5.01
C LYS A 595 13.77 31.39 -3.98
N ALA A 596 12.89 30.40 -4.02
CA ALA A 596 11.71 30.29 -3.15
C ALA A 596 11.45 28.83 -2.80
N ILE A 597 11.15 28.58 -1.53
CA ILE A 597 10.92 27.23 -1.03
C ILE A 597 9.44 26.90 -1.12
N HIS A 598 9.12 25.77 -1.72
CA HIS A 598 7.77 25.24 -1.83
C HIS A 598 7.68 23.94 -1.03
N GLU A 599 6.55 23.69 -0.39
CA GLU A 599 6.34 22.50 0.43
C GLU A 599 5.81 21.34 -0.43
N VAL A 600 6.19 20.10 -0.09
CA VAL A 600 5.80 18.88 -0.83
C VAL A 600 4.27 18.73 -0.91
N ARG A 601 3.54 19.14 0.14
CA ARG A 601 2.07 19.21 0.19
C ARG A 601 1.58 20.61 0.55
N GLY A 602 2.17 21.63 -0.07
CA GLY A 602 1.79 23.02 0.16
C GLY A 602 0.41 23.38 -0.45
N ARG A 603 -0.24 24.40 0.10
CA ARG A 603 -1.50 24.97 -0.44
C ARG A 603 -1.31 25.69 -1.78
N ASP A 604 -0.07 25.88 -2.21
CA ASP A 604 0.36 26.57 -3.41
C ASP A 604 0.26 25.69 -4.67
N GLY A 605 0.13 24.37 -4.53
CA GLY A 605 -0.05 23.43 -5.65
C GLY A 605 1.16 23.30 -6.59
N VAL A 606 2.28 23.96 -6.30
CA VAL A 606 3.52 23.92 -7.09
C VAL A 606 4.34 22.67 -6.77
N GLY A 607 4.33 22.24 -5.51
CA GLY A 607 5.12 21.11 -5.00
C GLY A 607 6.62 21.40 -4.89
N ALA A 608 7.37 20.48 -4.28
CA ALA A 608 8.83 20.58 -4.23
C ALA A 608 9.44 20.44 -5.64
N LYS A 609 10.55 21.13 -5.90
CA LYS A 609 11.27 21.08 -7.19
C LYS A 609 11.90 19.70 -7.44
N MET A 610 12.21 18.96 -6.38
CA MET A 610 12.79 17.62 -6.46
C MET A 610 11.78 16.55 -6.90
N ASP A 611 10.49 16.73 -6.63
CA ASP A 611 9.42 15.82 -7.05
C ASP A 611 8.86 16.33 -8.40
N SER A 612 9.51 15.92 -9.48
CA SER A 612 9.22 16.42 -10.84
C SER A 612 8.06 15.69 -11.50
N MET A 613 7.82 14.42 -11.13
CA MET A 613 6.71 13.65 -11.69
C MET A 613 5.38 14.09 -11.08
N GLU A 614 4.33 14.13 -11.91
CA GLU A 614 2.99 14.49 -11.45
C GLU A 614 2.49 13.54 -10.35
N LEU A 615 2.77 12.23 -10.49
CA LEU A 615 2.44 11.22 -9.48
C LEU A 615 3.16 11.43 -8.13
N GLU A 616 4.40 11.93 -8.16
CA GLU A 616 5.15 12.24 -6.94
C GLU A 616 4.51 13.41 -6.19
N ARG A 617 4.04 14.44 -6.92
CA ARG A 617 3.34 15.60 -6.36
C ARG A 617 1.97 15.25 -5.79
N GLU A 618 1.20 14.44 -6.52
CA GLU A 618 -0.13 13.99 -6.08
C GLU A 618 -0.04 13.13 -4.82
N ARG A 619 0.87 12.13 -4.80
CA ARG A 619 1.02 11.23 -3.66
C ARG A 619 1.87 11.83 -2.54
N GLY A 620 2.67 12.86 -2.81
CA GLY A 620 3.62 13.48 -1.89
C GLY A 620 4.73 12.53 -1.45
N ILE A 621 5.20 11.66 -2.35
CA ILE A 621 6.31 10.73 -2.13
C ILE A 621 7.28 10.81 -3.30
N THR A 622 8.58 10.72 -3.02
CA THR A 622 9.61 10.56 -4.05
C THR A 622 9.61 9.11 -4.54
N ILE A 623 9.50 8.91 -5.86
CA ILE A 623 9.45 7.60 -6.53
C ILE A 623 10.79 7.34 -7.21
N GLN A 624 11.23 8.27 -8.06
CA GLN A 624 12.53 8.19 -8.74
C GLN A 624 13.57 9.00 -7.98
N SER A 625 14.83 8.55 -8.03
CA SER A 625 15.93 9.31 -7.44
C SER A 625 16.21 10.59 -8.24
N ALA A 626 16.19 11.76 -7.59
CA ALA A 626 16.42 13.03 -8.26
C ALA A 626 17.88 13.47 -8.05
N ALA A 627 18.61 13.72 -9.13
CA ALA A 627 19.98 14.21 -9.09
C ALA A 627 20.01 15.73 -9.27
N THR A 628 20.75 16.42 -8.41
CA THR A 628 20.94 17.86 -8.45
C THR A 628 22.37 18.21 -8.06
N PHE A 629 22.81 19.40 -8.45
CA PHE A 629 24.11 19.95 -8.05
C PHE A 629 23.91 21.30 -7.37
N ALA A 630 24.76 21.61 -6.40
CA ALA A 630 24.76 22.88 -5.70
C ALA A 630 26.17 23.27 -5.22
N ASP A 631 26.44 24.57 -5.20
CA ASP A 631 27.71 25.11 -4.69
C ASP A 631 27.50 25.65 -3.28
N TRP A 632 28.23 25.10 -2.31
CA TRP A 632 28.21 25.57 -0.93
C TRP A 632 29.44 26.42 -0.62
N ARG A 633 29.23 27.62 -0.10
CA ARG A 633 30.30 28.53 0.29
C ARG A 633 30.47 28.49 1.80
N LYS A 634 31.44 27.69 2.23
CA LYS A 634 31.79 27.56 3.64
C LYS A 634 32.65 28.76 4.07
N LYS A 635 32.28 29.39 5.18
CA LYS A 635 33.06 30.47 5.80
C LYS A 635 33.69 29.96 7.09
N GLU A 636 35.00 29.81 7.10
CA GLU A 636 35.76 29.37 8.28
C GLU A 636 36.91 30.36 8.50
N ASP A 637 37.01 30.94 9.70
CA ASP A 637 38.03 31.91 10.10
C ASP A 637 38.26 33.10 9.13
N GLY A 638 37.19 33.53 8.44
CA GLY A 638 37.23 34.64 7.49
C GLY A 638 37.71 34.26 6.08
N GLN A 639 38.04 33.00 5.83
CA GLN A 639 38.30 32.45 4.51
C GLN A 639 37.03 31.81 3.95
N GLU A 640 36.72 32.10 2.69
CA GLU A 640 35.55 31.57 1.99
C GLU A 640 36.02 30.51 0.98
N GLU A 641 35.70 29.24 1.26
CA GLU A 641 35.97 28.12 0.37
C GLU A 641 34.66 27.64 -0.28
N THR A 642 34.72 27.35 -1.58
CA THR A 642 33.57 26.83 -2.33
C THR A 642 33.71 25.33 -2.54
N TYR A 643 32.66 24.59 -2.16
CA TYR A 643 32.52 23.16 -2.33
C TYR A 643 31.42 22.86 -3.35
N HIS A 644 31.67 21.89 -4.23
CA HIS A 644 30.73 21.42 -5.24
C HIS A 644 30.04 20.15 -4.74
N ILE A 645 28.75 20.24 -4.44
CA ILE A 645 27.98 19.14 -3.85
C ILE A 645 27.00 18.59 -4.90
N ASN A 646 27.23 17.34 -5.29
CA ASN A 646 26.27 16.55 -6.05
C ASN A 646 25.37 15.82 -5.07
N ILE A 647 24.06 16.06 -5.16
CA ILE A 647 23.06 15.51 -4.24
C ILE A 647 22.17 14.57 -5.04
N ILE A 648 21.99 13.35 -4.53
CA ILE A 648 20.96 12.43 -4.99
C ILE A 648 19.91 12.29 -3.89
N ASP A 649 18.71 12.78 -4.16
CA ASP A 649 17.56 12.54 -3.27
C ASP A 649 17.02 11.14 -3.54
N THR A 650 16.91 10.32 -2.50
CA THR A 650 16.52 8.91 -2.63
C THR A 650 15.11 8.68 -2.11
N PRO A 651 14.33 7.79 -2.75
CA PRO A 651 13.00 7.47 -2.27
C PRO A 651 13.04 6.81 -0.89
N GLY A 652 12.02 7.09 -0.08
CA GLY A 652 11.91 6.52 1.28
C GLY A 652 11.15 5.21 1.36
N HIS A 653 10.42 4.86 0.31
CA HIS A 653 9.47 3.75 0.33
C HIS A 653 10.17 2.42 -0.03
N ILE A 654 9.79 1.34 0.64
CA ILE A 654 10.41 0.01 0.48
C ILE A 654 10.27 -0.55 -0.94
N ASP A 655 9.18 -0.21 -1.62
CA ASP A 655 8.89 -0.64 -2.99
C ASP A 655 9.84 -0.06 -4.04
N PHE A 656 10.50 1.07 -3.73
CA PHE A 656 11.50 1.73 -4.59
C PHE A 656 12.92 1.55 -4.05
N THR A 657 13.16 0.47 -3.29
CA THR A 657 14.49 0.15 -2.74
C THR A 657 15.57 0.06 -3.80
N ILE A 658 15.23 -0.34 -5.03
CA ILE A 658 16.18 -0.38 -6.14
C ILE A 658 16.79 0.99 -6.48
N GLU A 659 16.03 2.07 -6.36
CA GLU A 659 16.53 3.43 -6.54
C GLU A 659 17.55 3.80 -5.45
N VAL A 660 17.32 3.33 -4.23
CA VAL A 660 18.27 3.50 -3.12
C VAL A 660 19.54 2.68 -3.36
N GLU A 661 19.42 1.41 -3.80
CA GLU A 661 20.57 0.58 -4.18
C GLU A 661 21.41 1.23 -5.28
N ARG A 662 20.76 1.75 -6.32
CA ARG A 662 21.42 2.47 -7.41
C ARG A 662 22.18 3.68 -6.91
N ALA A 663 21.53 4.51 -6.10
CA ALA A 663 22.12 5.72 -5.56
C ALA A 663 23.31 5.37 -4.67
N MET A 664 23.16 4.46 -3.69
CA MET A 664 24.23 4.09 -2.76
C MET A 664 25.45 3.51 -3.48
N ARG A 665 25.27 2.82 -4.61
CA ARG A 665 26.39 2.29 -5.41
C ARG A 665 27.23 3.39 -6.07
N VAL A 666 26.66 4.57 -6.32
CA VAL A 666 27.33 5.69 -7.00
C VAL A 666 27.64 6.88 -6.10
N LEU A 667 27.41 6.79 -4.80
CA LEU A 667 27.68 7.89 -3.87
C LEU A 667 28.95 7.64 -3.07
N ASP A 668 29.62 8.71 -2.68
CA ASP A 668 30.81 8.63 -1.80
C ASP A 668 30.44 8.74 -0.33
N GLY A 669 29.35 9.44 -0.02
CA GLY A 669 28.83 9.56 1.32
C GLY A 669 27.31 9.70 1.33
N ALA A 670 26.73 9.63 2.52
CA ALA A 670 25.29 9.82 2.69
C ALA A 670 24.93 10.60 3.96
N VAL A 671 23.83 11.34 3.88
CA VAL A 671 23.17 11.96 5.02
C VAL A 671 21.98 11.10 5.39
N MET A 672 22.08 10.40 6.53
CA MET A 672 21.00 9.60 7.08
C MET A 672 20.09 10.49 7.93
N VAL A 673 18.92 10.84 7.40
CA VAL A 673 17.94 11.68 8.10
C VAL A 673 17.05 10.83 9.00
N LEU A 674 16.88 11.27 10.24
CA LEU A 674 16.05 10.62 11.25
C LEU A 674 15.02 11.61 11.82
N CYS A 675 13.88 11.12 12.28
CA CYS A 675 12.89 11.96 12.95
C CYS A 675 13.21 12.07 14.46
N ALA A 676 13.21 13.28 15.02
CA ALA A 676 13.46 13.53 16.43
C ALA A 676 12.47 12.84 17.39
N VAL A 677 11.24 12.55 16.93
CA VAL A 677 10.20 11.89 17.74
C VAL A 677 10.30 10.37 17.63
N SER A 678 10.46 9.86 16.41
CA SER A 678 10.37 8.43 16.11
C SER A 678 11.71 7.69 16.23
N GLY A 679 12.84 8.38 16.03
CA GLY A 679 14.19 7.80 16.02
C GLY A 679 14.41 6.80 14.89
N VAL A 680 15.03 5.65 15.19
CA VAL A 680 15.34 4.58 14.22
C VAL A 680 14.12 3.69 13.99
N GLN A 681 13.66 3.68 12.74
CA GLN A 681 12.51 2.91 12.26
C GLN A 681 12.96 1.70 11.41
N SER A 682 12.03 0.82 11.04
CA SER A 682 12.34 -0.41 10.28
C SER A 682 13.06 -0.14 8.96
N GLN A 683 12.61 0.83 8.17
CA GLN A 683 13.26 1.14 6.89
C GLN A 683 14.63 1.82 7.08
N THR A 684 14.86 2.52 8.20
CA THR A 684 16.20 3.05 8.53
C THR A 684 17.21 1.90 8.63
N ILE A 685 16.81 0.75 9.19
CA ILE A 685 17.66 -0.44 9.29
C ILE A 685 17.93 -1.02 7.89
N THR A 686 16.92 -1.05 7.02
CA THR A 686 17.11 -1.49 5.63
C THR A 686 18.09 -0.60 4.89
N VAL A 687 17.94 0.73 4.99
CA VAL A 687 18.86 1.71 4.38
C VAL A 687 20.26 1.58 4.97
N ASP A 688 20.41 1.35 6.28
CA ASP A 688 21.71 1.08 6.92
C ASP A 688 22.37 -0.17 6.34
N ARG A 689 21.62 -1.27 6.15
CA ARG A 689 22.13 -2.50 5.51
C ARG A 689 22.62 -2.23 4.08
N GLN A 690 21.91 -1.39 3.32
CA GLN A 690 22.31 -1.01 1.95
C GLN A 690 23.60 -0.18 1.96
N MET A 691 23.72 0.80 2.85
CA MET A 691 24.94 1.59 3.02
C MET A 691 26.13 0.71 3.44
N LYS A 692 25.93 -0.24 4.36
CA LYS A 692 26.96 -1.21 4.77
C LYS A 692 27.41 -2.11 3.60
N ARG A 693 26.48 -2.54 2.74
CA ARG A 693 26.81 -3.37 1.56
C ARG A 693 27.77 -2.68 0.59
N TYR A 694 27.60 -1.38 0.37
CA TYR A 694 28.46 -0.59 -0.52
C TYR A 694 29.56 0.19 0.21
N ASN A 695 29.73 -0.03 1.51
CA ASN A 695 30.72 0.65 2.34
C ASN A 695 30.65 2.19 2.25
N VAL A 696 29.43 2.76 2.30
CA VAL A 696 29.20 4.21 2.17
C VAL A 696 29.27 4.91 3.54
N PRO A 697 30.24 5.83 3.77
CA PRO A 697 30.30 6.68 4.96
C PRO A 697 29.07 7.56 5.11
N ARG A 698 28.68 7.82 6.36
CA ARG A 698 27.45 8.55 6.64
C ARG A 698 27.53 9.43 7.86
N ILE A 699 26.77 10.51 7.80
CA ILE A 699 26.44 11.36 8.94
C ILE A 699 24.96 11.21 9.25
N SER A 700 24.58 11.36 10.51
CA SER A 700 23.19 11.26 10.95
C SER A 700 22.62 12.64 11.24
N PHE A 701 21.48 12.99 10.66
CA PHE A 701 20.79 14.27 10.89
C PHE A 701 19.42 14.04 11.50
N VAL A 702 19.25 14.42 12.76
CA VAL A 702 17.98 14.35 13.49
C VAL A 702 17.15 15.58 13.13
N ASN A 703 16.18 15.38 12.25
CA ASN A 703 15.27 16.39 11.74
C ASN A 703 13.97 16.45 12.56
N LYS A 704 13.16 17.49 12.31
CA LYS A 704 11.86 17.73 12.94
C LYS A 704 11.93 18.01 14.45
N MET A 705 12.98 18.71 14.87
CA MET A 705 13.16 19.20 16.24
C MET A 705 12.05 20.15 16.72
N ASP A 706 11.24 20.66 15.79
CA ASP A 706 10.06 21.52 16.02
C ASP A 706 8.80 20.76 16.47
N ARG A 707 8.78 19.43 16.38
CA ARG A 707 7.61 18.62 16.76
C ARG A 707 7.51 18.38 18.25
N MET A 708 6.27 18.28 18.74
CA MET A 708 6.01 17.88 20.13
C MET A 708 6.57 16.49 20.42
N GLY A 709 7.22 16.34 21.56
CA GLY A 709 7.90 15.11 21.97
C GLY A 709 9.25 14.87 21.28
N ALA A 710 9.87 15.90 20.69
CA ALA A 710 11.20 15.79 20.09
C ALA A 710 12.26 15.43 21.14
N ASN A 711 12.94 14.30 20.96
CA ASN A 711 14.05 13.88 21.82
C ASN A 711 15.21 13.35 20.96
N PRO A 712 16.23 14.19 20.69
CA PRO A 712 17.33 13.80 19.82
C PRO A 712 18.28 12.80 20.47
N PHE A 713 18.43 12.81 21.79
CA PHE A 713 19.32 11.88 22.50
C PHE A 713 18.80 10.44 22.43
N LYS A 714 17.47 10.24 22.47
CA LYS A 714 16.84 8.94 22.20
C LYS A 714 17.22 8.41 20.80
N ALA A 715 17.30 9.28 19.79
CA ALA A 715 17.71 8.86 18.46
C ALA A 715 19.18 8.39 18.44
N VAL A 716 20.08 9.09 19.16
CA VAL A 716 21.50 8.70 19.31
C VAL A 716 21.62 7.32 19.97
N GLU A 717 20.91 7.08 21.07
CA GLU A 717 20.88 5.78 21.76
C GLU A 717 20.34 4.66 20.86
N GLN A 718 19.31 4.95 20.06
CA GLN A 718 18.76 3.99 19.12
C GLN A 718 19.71 3.65 17.97
N ILE A 719 20.53 4.59 17.50
CA ILE A 719 21.58 4.30 16.51
C ILE A 719 22.59 3.31 17.12
N ASN A 720 23.06 3.58 18.35
CA ASN A 720 24.01 2.71 19.04
C ASN A 720 23.45 1.30 19.29
N SER A 721 22.21 1.19 19.78
CA SER A 721 21.60 -0.09 20.15
C SER A 721 21.05 -0.88 18.95
N LYS A 722 20.30 -0.24 18.04
CA LYS A 722 19.61 -0.93 16.93
C LYS A 722 20.47 -1.07 15.67
N LEU A 723 21.25 -0.05 15.31
CA LEU A 723 22.11 -0.10 14.12
C LEU A 723 23.50 -0.69 14.44
N LYS A 724 23.84 -0.79 15.72
CA LYS A 724 25.12 -1.30 16.23
C LYS A 724 26.32 -0.50 15.67
N ILE A 725 26.19 0.84 15.63
CA ILE A 725 27.23 1.78 15.16
C ILE A 725 27.55 2.74 16.30
N ALA A 726 28.83 2.99 16.58
CA ALA A 726 29.21 4.01 17.55
C ALA A 726 28.76 5.39 17.04
N ALA A 727 27.85 6.01 17.79
CA ALA A 727 27.28 7.31 17.45
C ALA A 727 27.30 8.23 18.66
N ALA A 728 27.74 9.47 18.47
CA ALA A 728 27.68 10.50 19.49
C ALA A 728 27.14 11.81 18.91
N ALA A 729 26.47 12.59 19.76
CA ALA A 729 26.01 13.91 19.41
C ALA A 729 27.21 14.85 19.26
N ILE A 730 27.30 15.56 18.14
CA ILE A 730 28.26 16.66 17.97
C ILE A 730 27.61 18.04 18.22
N GLN A 731 26.29 18.04 18.43
CA GLN A 731 25.48 19.21 18.68
C GLN A 731 24.50 18.98 19.83
N ILE A 732 24.11 20.06 20.52
CA ILE A 732 23.02 20.07 21.51
C ILE A 732 21.97 21.09 21.07
N PRO A 733 20.67 20.80 21.18
CA PRO A 733 19.65 21.76 20.79
C PRO A 733 19.52 22.89 21.80
N ILE A 734 19.30 24.11 21.32
CA ILE A 734 18.92 25.27 22.13
C ILE A 734 17.38 25.36 22.08
N GLY A 735 16.74 25.00 23.19
CA GLY A 735 15.29 24.82 23.26
C GLY A 735 14.82 23.52 22.60
N SER A 736 13.51 23.28 22.63
CA SER A 736 12.87 22.11 22.01
C SER A 736 11.51 22.48 21.43
N GLU A 737 11.03 21.69 20.48
CA GLU A 737 9.71 21.88 19.87
C GLU A 737 9.57 23.30 19.28
N LYS A 738 8.52 24.04 19.65
CA LYS A 738 8.31 25.42 19.20
C LYS A 738 9.39 26.40 19.67
N GLU A 739 10.04 26.11 20.80
CA GLU A 739 11.10 26.93 21.39
C GLU A 739 12.48 26.58 20.83
N PHE A 740 12.59 25.64 19.90
CA PHE A 740 13.87 25.29 19.27
C PHE A 740 14.39 26.48 18.45
N GLU A 741 15.51 27.10 18.85
CA GLU A 741 16.08 28.31 18.24
C GLU A 741 17.39 28.06 17.48
N GLY A 742 18.10 26.99 17.78
CA GLY A 742 19.42 26.71 17.21
C GLY A 742 20.12 25.55 17.90
N VAL A 743 21.43 25.46 17.72
CA VAL A 743 22.26 24.37 18.25
C VAL A 743 23.56 24.90 18.86
N VAL A 744 24.08 24.22 19.87
CA VAL A 744 25.44 24.39 20.38
C VAL A 744 26.34 23.37 19.70
N ASP A 745 27.41 23.81 19.06
CA ASP A 745 28.45 22.95 18.50
C ASP A 745 29.44 22.56 19.60
N LEU A 746 29.59 21.24 19.83
CA LEU A 746 30.46 20.68 20.86
C LEU A 746 31.94 20.60 20.44
N VAL A 747 32.22 20.70 19.14
CA VAL A 747 33.59 20.64 18.60
C VAL A 747 34.29 21.98 18.82
N GLU A 748 33.63 23.07 18.44
CA GLU A 748 34.15 24.44 18.62
C GLU A 748 33.71 25.11 19.92
N MET A 749 32.76 24.51 20.66
CA MET A 749 32.15 25.07 21.88
C MET A 749 31.53 26.46 21.65
N LYS A 750 30.71 26.57 20.59
CA LYS A 750 30.03 27.81 20.19
C LYS A 750 28.52 27.59 20.03
N ALA A 751 27.72 28.62 20.32
CA ALA A 751 26.28 28.60 20.11
C ALA A 751 25.93 29.17 18.72
N ILE A 752 25.17 28.42 17.94
CA ILE A 752 24.72 28.77 16.58
C ILE A 752 23.20 28.97 16.62
N ARG A 753 22.74 30.19 16.33
CA ARG A 753 21.32 30.53 16.22
C ARG A 753 20.99 31.00 14.81
N ASN A 754 19.83 30.59 14.30
CA ASN A 754 19.33 31.01 13.00
C ASN A 754 18.30 32.13 13.19
N ASP A 755 18.64 33.35 12.75
CA ASP A 755 17.78 34.53 12.78
C ASP A 755 17.31 34.94 11.37
N GLY A 756 16.24 35.74 11.33
CA GLY A 756 15.70 36.33 10.09
C GLY A 756 14.69 35.43 9.36
N GLN A 757 14.07 35.96 8.30
CA GLN A 757 13.14 35.18 7.48
C GLN A 757 13.86 33.98 6.86
N ARG A 758 13.30 32.78 7.02
CA ARG A 758 13.83 31.50 6.52
C ARG A 758 15.25 31.14 7.03
N GLY A 759 15.66 31.70 8.17
CA GLY A 759 16.89 31.29 8.89
C GLY A 759 18.20 31.55 8.16
N VAL A 760 18.23 32.51 7.22
CA VAL A 760 19.41 32.84 6.38
C VAL A 760 20.53 33.48 7.20
N ASN A 761 20.20 34.28 8.23
CA ASN A 761 21.21 34.95 9.05
C ASN A 761 21.65 34.02 10.18
N VAL A 762 22.81 33.38 10.03
CA VAL A 762 23.42 32.55 11.07
C VAL A 762 24.21 33.45 12.02
N LYS A 763 23.80 33.51 13.29
CA LYS A 763 24.56 34.18 14.37
C LYS A 763 25.34 33.14 15.15
N VAL A 764 26.66 33.26 15.10
CA VAL A 764 27.58 32.42 15.89
C VAL A 764 28.05 33.23 17.11
N SER A 765 27.66 32.79 18.30
CA SER A 765 28.09 33.34 19.58
C SER A 765 29.17 32.45 20.21
N LYS A 766 30.20 33.07 20.79
CA LYS A 766 31.20 32.36 21.60
C LYS A 766 30.68 31.98 22.99
N GLU A 767 29.64 32.65 23.48
CA GLU A 767 29.02 32.38 24.78
C GLU A 767 27.87 31.39 24.62
N ILE A 768 27.96 30.26 25.33
CA ILE A 768 26.92 29.22 25.44
C ILE A 768 25.93 29.66 26.54
N PRO A 769 24.60 29.46 26.36
CA PRO A 769 23.62 29.72 27.42
C PRO A 769 23.99 29.02 28.74
N ALA A 770 23.90 29.72 29.87
CA ALA A 770 24.37 29.24 31.17
C ALA A 770 23.73 27.90 31.57
N GLU A 771 22.44 27.70 31.25
CA GLU A 771 21.68 26.48 31.52
C GLU A 771 22.21 25.25 30.76
N LEU A 772 22.81 25.45 29.57
CA LEU A 772 23.28 24.37 28.70
C LEU A 772 24.78 24.10 28.83
N LYS A 773 25.52 24.92 29.59
CA LYS A 773 26.98 24.82 29.68
C LYS A 773 27.44 23.51 30.31
N GLU A 774 26.82 23.10 31.42
CA GLU A 774 27.13 21.84 32.10
C GLU A 774 26.82 20.63 31.22
N LEU A 775 25.66 20.65 30.54
CA LEU A 775 25.28 19.61 29.59
C LEU A 775 26.23 19.54 28.38
N ALA A 776 26.70 20.69 27.89
CA ALA A 776 27.67 20.76 26.79
C ALA A 776 29.03 20.17 27.17
N GLU A 777 29.53 20.46 28.37
CA GLU A 777 30.78 19.88 28.89
C GLU A 777 30.63 18.36 29.05
N GLN A 778 29.51 17.89 29.60
CA GLN A 778 29.22 16.46 29.75
C GLN A 778 29.15 15.72 28.41
N LYS A 779 28.41 16.26 27.43
CA LYS A 779 28.26 15.63 26.12
C LYS A 779 29.52 15.73 25.26
N ARG A 780 30.33 16.77 25.43
CA ARG A 780 31.66 16.84 24.81
C ARG A 780 32.59 15.77 25.35
N GLN A 781 32.54 15.50 26.65
CA GLN A 781 33.30 14.40 27.26
C GLN A 781 32.85 13.04 26.69
N GLU A 782 31.54 12.79 26.63
CA GLU A 782 30.97 11.58 26.03
C GLU A 782 31.40 11.40 24.55
N LEU A 783 31.45 12.49 23.78
CA LEU A 783 31.95 12.47 22.40
C LEU A 783 33.42 12.05 22.33
N ILE A 784 34.28 12.59 23.20
CA ILE A 784 35.71 12.24 23.23
C ILE A 784 35.91 10.79 23.64
N GLU A 785 35.18 10.31 24.65
CA GLU A 785 35.20 8.89 25.08
C GLU A 785 34.80 7.96 23.93
N LYS A 786 33.71 8.29 23.23
CA LYS A 786 33.25 7.50 22.08
C LYS A 786 34.21 7.53 20.89
N LEU A 787 34.94 8.62 20.70
CA LEU A 787 35.97 8.70 19.67
C LEU A 787 37.22 7.89 20.07
N ALA A 788 37.59 7.89 21.36
CA ALA A 788 38.68 7.06 21.88
C ALA A 788 38.41 5.56 21.71
N ASP A 789 37.14 5.12 21.76
CA ASP A 789 36.76 3.72 21.49
C ASP A 789 37.06 3.28 20.03
N VAL A 790 37.17 4.21 19.08
CA VAL A 790 37.17 3.91 17.63
C VAL A 790 38.38 4.43 16.84
N ASP A 791 39.07 5.48 17.33
CA ASP A 791 40.23 6.12 16.72
C ASP A 791 41.45 6.04 17.64
N ASP A 792 42.54 5.46 17.11
CA ASP A 792 43.72 5.12 17.91
C ASP A 792 44.46 6.38 18.43
N GLU A 793 44.53 7.46 17.64
CA GLU A 793 45.17 8.73 18.07
C GLU A 793 44.40 9.38 19.22
N MET A 794 43.06 9.34 19.16
CA MET A 794 42.23 9.82 20.27
C MET A 794 42.31 8.94 21.51
N ALA A 795 42.48 7.62 21.34
CA ALA A 795 42.66 6.69 22.45
C ALA A 795 43.93 7.00 23.24
N GLU A 796 45.05 7.27 22.55
CA GLU A 796 46.32 7.66 23.18
C GLU A 796 46.18 8.97 23.98
N LEU A 797 45.60 10.02 23.35
CA LEU A 797 45.38 11.30 24.02
C LEU A 797 44.47 11.18 25.26
N PHE A 798 43.44 10.34 25.17
CA PHE A 798 42.50 10.10 26.27
C PHE A 798 43.16 9.34 27.42
N LEU A 799 43.96 8.30 27.13
CA LEU A 799 44.70 7.52 28.15
C LEU A 799 45.77 8.36 28.86
N ASP A 800 46.39 9.30 28.15
CA ASP A 800 47.38 10.24 28.69
C ASP A 800 46.74 11.45 29.42
N GLU A 801 45.42 11.48 29.57
CA GLU A 801 44.64 12.59 30.15
C GLU A 801 44.89 13.96 29.47
N GLN A 802 45.27 13.96 28.18
CA GLN A 802 45.52 15.17 27.41
C GLN A 802 44.23 15.67 26.74
N VAL A 803 43.93 16.97 26.87
CA VAL A 803 42.75 17.56 26.23
C VAL A 803 43.01 17.74 24.73
N PRO A 804 42.25 17.08 23.84
CA PRO A 804 42.46 17.16 22.40
C PRO A 804 42.09 18.54 21.85
N THR A 805 42.86 19.01 20.87
CA THR A 805 42.58 20.27 20.16
C THR A 805 41.38 20.11 19.21
N THR A 806 40.70 21.21 18.88
CA THR A 806 39.56 21.21 17.93
C THR A 806 39.91 20.60 16.58
N ALA A 807 41.13 20.85 16.07
CA ALA A 807 41.60 20.27 14.81
C ALA A 807 41.78 18.74 14.90
N GLN A 808 42.31 18.24 16.02
CA GLN A 808 42.43 16.81 16.28
C GLN A 808 41.05 16.14 16.37
N ILE A 809 40.08 16.77 17.06
CA ILE A 809 38.71 16.25 17.14
C ILE A 809 38.07 16.18 15.75
N LYS A 810 38.15 17.25 14.94
CA LYS A 810 37.61 17.26 13.57
C LYS A 810 38.26 16.17 12.71
N ALA A 811 39.59 16.01 12.80
CA ALA A 811 40.34 15.00 12.07
C ALA A 811 39.94 13.57 12.48
N ALA A 812 39.82 13.31 13.78
CA ALA A 812 39.39 12.02 14.31
C ALA A 812 37.97 11.66 13.87
N ILE A 813 37.01 12.59 13.97
CA ILE A 813 35.64 12.39 13.48
C ILE A 813 35.67 12.02 11.99
N ARG A 814 36.43 12.75 11.17
CA ARG A 814 36.55 12.48 9.72
C ARG A 814 37.12 11.07 9.46
N ARG A 815 38.25 10.72 10.09
CA ARG A 815 38.87 9.39 9.92
C ARG A 815 37.92 8.26 10.33
N ALA A 816 37.29 8.38 11.49
CA ALA A 816 36.37 7.38 12.01
C ALA A 816 35.08 7.26 11.16
N THR A 817 34.61 8.37 10.59
CA THR A 817 33.44 8.39 9.67
C THR A 817 33.77 7.71 8.35
N ILE A 818 34.91 8.03 7.72
CA ILE A 818 35.35 7.41 6.47
C ILE A 818 35.63 5.90 6.67
N ALA A 819 36.14 5.51 7.83
CA ALA A 819 36.35 4.12 8.20
C ALA A 819 35.05 3.35 8.57
N LEU A 820 33.88 3.99 8.51
CA LEU A 820 32.56 3.41 8.85
C LEU A 820 32.40 2.97 10.31
N LYS A 821 33.31 3.38 11.21
CA LYS A 821 33.30 2.99 12.62
C LYS A 821 32.44 3.92 13.47
N PHE A 822 32.34 5.19 13.07
CA PHE A 822 31.63 6.23 13.80
C PHE A 822 30.65 6.98 12.90
N THR A 823 29.53 7.44 13.46
CA THR A 823 28.63 8.39 12.79
C THR A 823 28.42 9.62 13.68
N PRO A 824 28.80 10.83 13.22
CA PRO A 824 28.45 12.06 13.94
C PRO A 824 26.94 12.31 13.82
N VAL A 825 26.31 12.70 14.93
CA VAL A 825 24.88 13.00 14.98
C VAL A 825 24.66 14.51 15.12
N LEU A 826 23.99 15.08 14.14
CA LEU A 826 23.59 16.48 14.04
C LEU A 826 22.10 16.64 14.28
N MET A 827 21.66 17.85 14.60
CA MET A 827 20.28 18.13 14.99
C MET A 827 19.76 19.39 14.29
N GLY A 828 18.49 19.39 13.89
CA GLY A 828 17.88 20.57 13.29
C GLY A 828 16.41 20.40 12.91
N SER A 829 15.85 21.43 12.28
CA SER A 829 14.51 21.39 11.71
C SER A 829 14.50 22.06 10.33
N ALA A 830 14.26 21.25 9.30
CA ALA A 830 14.11 21.72 7.93
C ALA A 830 12.78 22.45 7.68
N ILE A 831 11.75 22.24 8.51
CA ILE A 831 10.47 22.97 8.39
C ILE A 831 10.60 24.34 9.05
N ALA A 832 11.20 24.39 10.24
CA ALA A 832 11.40 25.65 10.96
C ALA A 832 12.57 26.49 10.41
N ASP A 833 13.27 26.02 9.37
CA ASP A 833 14.41 26.68 8.74
C ASP A 833 15.59 26.90 9.73
N LYS A 834 15.85 25.94 10.63
CA LYS A 834 16.86 26.03 11.70
C LYS A 834 17.88 24.89 11.64
N ALA A 835 19.16 25.23 11.82
CA ALA A 835 20.30 24.33 11.92
C ALA A 835 20.54 23.38 10.73
N VAL A 836 20.16 23.77 9.50
CA VAL A 836 20.50 23.02 8.28
C VAL A 836 21.89 23.39 7.75
N GLN A 837 22.32 24.65 7.90
CA GLN A 837 23.66 25.10 7.46
C GLN A 837 24.81 24.40 8.19
N PRO A 838 24.75 24.21 9.53
CA PRO A 838 25.77 23.41 10.23
C PRO A 838 25.87 21.97 9.72
N MET A 839 24.77 21.41 9.21
CA MET A 839 24.79 20.09 8.57
C MET A 839 25.53 20.12 7.23
N LEU A 840 25.37 21.18 6.42
CA LEU A 840 26.16 21.36 5.20
C LEU A 840 27.65 21.56 5.47
N ASP A 841 28.00 22.26 6.55
CA ASP A 841 29.38 22.40 6.97
C ASP A 841 29.97 21.05 7.39
N ALA A 842 29.22 20.24 8.15
CA ALA A 842 29.60 18.89 8.54
C ALA A 842 29.74 17.92 7.35
N VAL A 843 28.92 18.07 6.30
CA VAL A 843 29.09 17.35 5.03
C VAL A 843 30.45 17.66 4.41
N CYS A 844 30.87 18.92 4.41
CA CYS A 844 32.17 19.31 3.86
C CYS A 844 33.32 18.75 4.71
N ASP A 845 33.17 18.79 6.04
CA ASP A 845 34.24 18.44 6.99
C ASP A 845 34.44 16.94 7.20
N TYR A 846 33.35 16.18 7.30
CA TYR A 846 33.41 14.79 7.75
C TYR A 846 33.15 13.77 6.64
N LEU A 847 32.38 14.11 5.60
CA LEU A 847 32.15 13.18 4.48
C LEU A 847 33.34 13.14 3.49
N PRO A 848 33.57 11.99 2.84
CA PRO A 848 34.70 11.82 1.93
C PRO A 848 34.55 12.64 0.65
N ASN A 849 35.71 12.94 0.06
CA ASN A 849 35.78 13.35 -1.34
C ASN A 849 35.94 12.09 -2.24
N PRO A 850 35.82 12.21 -3.58
CA PRO A 850 35.95 11.05 -4.48
C PRO A 850 37.31 10.34 -4.45
N ALA A 851 38.36 10.99 -3.95
CA ALA A 851 39.71 10.41 -3.83
C ALA A 851 39.92 9.64 -2.52
N ASP A 852 39.12 9.91 -1.49
CA ASP A 852 39.20 9.21 -0.20
C ASP A 852 38.56 7.81 -0.27
N VAL A 853 37.61 7.60 -1.19
CA VAL A 853 36.88 6.33 -1.35
C VAL A 853 37.62 5.39 -2.30
N GLN A 854 37.85 4.16 -1.85
CA GLN A 854 38.47 3.12 -2.67
C GLN A 854 37.44 2.45 -3.59
N ASN A 855 37.47 2.80 -4.87
CA ASN A 855 36.61 2.18 -5.89
C ASN A 855 37.35 1.07 -6.64
N THR A 856 36.70 -0.07 -6.83
CA THR A 856 37.27 -1.23 -7.54
C THR A 856 36.46 -1.57 -8.80
N GLY A 857 37.18 -1.90 -9.87
CA GLY A 857 36.66 -2.54 -11.08
C GLY A 857 37.14 -3.99 -11.16
N LEU A 858 36.56 -4.75 -12.08
CA LEU A 858 36.87 -6.15 -12.34
C LEU A 858 37.46 -6.27 -13.75
N ASP A 859 38.60 -6.92 -13.88
CA ASP A 859 39.28 -7.11 -15.17
C ASP A 859 38.79 -8.40 -15.85
N LYS A 860 38.02 -8.27 -16.94
CA LYS A 860 37.50 -9.42 -17.70
C LYS A 860 38.60 -10.29 -18.30
N SER A 861 39.76 -9.70 -18.60
CA SER A 861 40.89 -10.46 -19.17
C SER A 861 41.60 -11.35 -18.13
N LYS A 862 41.42 -11.05 -16.84
CA LYS A 862 42.07 -11.74 -15.71
C LYS A 862 41.06 -12.37 -14.76
N GLN A 863 40.07 -13.10 -15.29
CA GLN A 863 39.06 -13.81 -14.50
C GLN A 863 38.39 -12.90 -13.43
N GLU A 864 38.06 -11.66 -13.79
CA GLU A 864 37.41 -10.68 -12.91
C GLU A 864 38.24 -10.30 -11.67
N ALA A 865 39.57 -10.35 -11.77
CA ALA A 865 40.44 -9.87 -10.70
C ALA A 865 40.15 -8.39 -10.35
N PRO A 866 40.09 -8.03 -9.05
CA PRO A 866 39.80 -6.67 -8.63
C PRO A 866 40.96 -5.72 -8.96
N VAL A 867 40.65 -4.59 -9.56
CA VAL A 867 41.58 -3.50 -9.93
C VAL A 867 41.10 -2.21 -9.29
N GLN A 868 42.00 -1.50 -8.60
CA GLN A 868 41.67 -0.22 -7.99
C GLN A 868 41.59 0.89 -9.05
N LEU A 869 40.50 1.64 -9.03
CA LEU A 869 40.28 2.80 -9.89
C LEU A 869 40.74 4.07 -9.17
N ILE A 870 41.40 4.96 -9.91
CA ILE A 870 41.96 6.19 -9.35
C ILE A 870 41.29 7.38 -10.05
N PRO A 871 40.71 8.32 -9.30
CA PRO A 871 40.05 9.48 -9.89
C PRO A 871 41.07 10.47 -10.43
N TYR A 872 41.59 10.21 -11.62
CA TYR A 872 42.53 11.08 -12.31
C TYR A 872 42.12 11.25 -13.78
N ASN A 873 41.99 12.50 -14.24
CA ASN A 873 41.46 12.83 -15.56
C ASN A 873 42.35 12.34 -16.71
N SER A 874 43.66 12.21 -16.49
CA SER A 874 44.62 11.80 -17.53
C SER A 874 44.63 10.29 -17.78
N LEU A 875 43.98 9.49 -16.93
CA LEU A 875 43.87 8.05 -17.11
C LEU A 875 42.77 7.69 -18.13
N PRO A 876 42.76 6.44 -18.65
CA PRO A 876 41.69 5.98 -19.53
C PRO A 876 40.31 6.05 -18.84
N PHE A 877 39.28 6.36 -19.63
CA PHE A 877 37.92 6.57 -19.13
C PHE A 877 37.29 5.28 -18.59
N VAL A 878 36.70 5.37 -17.40
CA VAL A 878 35.81 4.35 -16.82
C VAL A 878 34.63 5.04 -16.15
N GLY A 879 33.41 4.74 -16.62
CA GLY A 879 32.17 5.29 -16.07
C GLY A 879 31.07 4.25 -15.92
N LEU A 880 30.19 4.45 -14.94
CA LEU A 880 29.04 3.58 -14.68
C LEU A 880 27.74 4.30 -15.00
N ALA A 881 26.91 3.72 -15.86
CA ALA A 881 25.52 4.13 -16.00
C ALA A 881 24.69 3.57 -14.85
N PHE A 882 24.04 4.42 -14.08
CA PHE A 882 23.26 3.99 -12.91
C PHE A 882 21.78 4.32 -13.02
N LYS A 883 21.40 5.45 -13.60
CA LYS A 883 19.98 5.82 -13.80
C LYS A 883 19.70 6.07 -15.28
N LEU A 884 18.55 5.60 -15.73
CA LEU A 884 18.02 5.87 -17.06
C LEU A 884 16.73 6.67 -16.93
N GLU A 885 16.57 7.67 -17.76
CA GLU A 885 15.38 8.51 -17.79
C GLU A 885 15.08 8.83 -19.25
N GLU A 886 13.85 8.62 -19.71
CA GLU A 886 13.48 8.96 -21.09
C GLU A 886 12.62 10.21 -21.09
N ASN A 887 13.17 11.27 -21.65
CA ASN A 887 12.46 12.53 -21.84
C ASN A 887 11.92 12.62 -23.26
N PRO A 888 10.98 13.54 -23.55
CA PRO A 888 10.47 13.75 -24.92
C PRO A 888 11.56 14.02 -25.96
N TYR A 889 12.73 14.49 -25.53
CA TYR A 889 13.91 14.78 -26.37
C TYR A 889 14.84 13.57 -26.59
N GLY A 890 14.55 12.43 -25.95
CA GLY A 890 15.32 11.19 -26.03
C GLY A 890 15.76 10.64 -24.67
N GLN A 891 16.40 9.48 -24.71
CA GLN A 891 16.92 8.80 -23.53
C GLN A 891 18.14 9.53 -22.94
N LEU A 892 18.04 9.87 -21.65
CA LEU A 892 19.10 10.33 -20.78
C LEU A 892 19.67 9.15 -20.00
N THR A 893 20.99 9.03 -20.00
CA THR A 893 21.72 8.07 -19.19
C THR A 893 22.57 8.81 -18.18
N TYR A 894 22.27 8.66 -16.90
CA TYR A 894 23.08 9.23 -15.82
C TYR A 894 24.29 8.33 -15.58
N MET A 895 25.47 8.93 -15.64
CA MET A 895 26.74 8.26 -15.47
C MET A 895 27.58 8.90 -14.38
N ARG A 896 28.20 8.06 -13.56
CA ARG A 896 29.28 8.45 -12.64
C ARG A 896 30.63 8.15 -13.29
N VAL A 897 31.50 9.16 -13.37
CA VAL A 897 32.86 8.99 -13.89
C VAL A 897 33.80 8.65 -12.74
N TYR A 898 34.41 7.46 -12.78
CA TYR A 898 35.37 7.03 -11.76
C TYR A 898 36.81 7.40 -12.10
N GLN A 899 37.15 7.32 -13.40
CA GLN A 899 38.50 7.54 -13.89
C GLN A 899 38.46 8.15 -15.29
N GLY A 900 39.45 8.99 -15.61
CA GLY A 900 39.54 9.68 -16.90
C GLY A 900 38.57 10.85 -17.02
N SER A 901 38.49 11.44 -18.21
CA SER A 901 37.52 12.48 -18.52
C SER A 901 36.65 12.10 -19.72
N LEU A 902 35.42 12.64 -19.74
CA LEU A 902 34.46 12.44 -20.81
C LEU A 902 34.23 13.75 -21.57
N LYS A 903 34.49 13.74 -22.87
CA LYS A 903 34.36 14.89 -23.77
C LYS A 903 33.20 14.72 -24.74
N LYS A 904 32.55 15.84 -25.10
CA LYS A 904 31.53 15.87 -26.14
C LYS A 904 32.10 15.33 -27.46
N GLY A 905 31.40 14.37 -28.06
CA GLY A 905 31.78 13.73 -29.33
C GLY A 905 32.69 12.50 -29.20
N GLN A 906 33.13 12.15 -27.99
CA GLN A 906 33.97 10.98 -27.72
C GLN A 906 33.21 9.68 -27.98
N TYR A 907 33.95 8.64 -28.38
CA TYR A 907 33.42 7.28 -28.49
C TYR A 907 33.72 6.50 -27.23
N LEU A 908 32.71 5.85 -26.68
CA LEU A 908 32.79 4.92 -25.56
C LEU A 908 32.43 3.51 -26.01
N PHE A 909 32.84 2.53 -25.24
CA PHE A 909 32.51 1.12 -25.45
C PHE A 909 31.74 0.61 -24.24
N ASN A 910 30.59 -0.01 -24.47
CA ASN A 910 29.84 -0.69 -23.42
C ASN A 910 30.50 -2.05 -23.15
N SER A 911 31.00 -2.25 -21.95
CA SER A 911 31.71 -3.48 -21.55
C SER A 911 30.85 -4.75 -21.65
N ARG A 912 29.53 -4.67 -21.51
CA ARG A 912 28.63 -5.85 -21.54
C ARG A 912 28.27 -6.26 -22.96
N SER A 913 28.01 -5.29 -23.83
CA SER A 913 27.55 -5.55 -25.20
C SER A 913 28.64 -5.42 -26.26
N ASP A 914 29.83 -4.95 -25.87
CA ASP A 914 30.96 -4.57 -26.74
C ASP A 914 30.57 -3.60 -27.88
N LYS A 915 29.44 -2.89 -27.72
CA LYS A 915 28.96 -1.90 -28.67
C LYS A 915 29.68 -0.57 -28.47
N LYS A 916 30.15 -0.01 -29.59
CA LYS A 916 30.73 1.34 -29.64
C LYS A 916 29.62 2.38 -29.74
N VAL A 917 29.59 3.31 -28.79
CA VAL A 917 28.59 4.39 -28.71
C VAL A 917 29.30 5.74 -28.79
N ARG A 918 28.74 6.69 -29.53
CA ARG A 918 29.24 8.07 -29.61
C ARG A 918 28.44 8.95 -28.65
N ILE A 919 29.11 9.78 -27.86
CA ILE A 919 28.44 10.71 -26.94
C ILE A 919 28.16 12.05 -27.65
N PRO A 920 26.91 12.37 -28.00
CA PRO A 920 26.60 13.59 -28.75
C PRO A 920 26.60 14.84 -27.87
N ARG A 921 26.15 14.71 -26.63
CA ARG A 921 25.86 15.82 -25.70
C ARG A 921 25.99 15.33 -24.26
N ILE A 922 26.59 16.16 -23.41
CA ILE A 922 26.76 15.92 -21.98
C ILE A 922 26.07 17.07 -21.26
N VAL A 923 25.27 16.75 -20.24
CA VAL A 923 24.55 17.74 -19.44
C VAL A 923 24.73 17.47 -17.95
N ARG A 924 24.77 18.54 -17.16
CA ARG A 924 24.54 18.47 -15.71
C ARG A 924 23.07 18.71 -15.45
N MET A 925 22.48 17.84 -14.63
CA MET A 925 21.07 17.90 -14.30
C MET A 925 20.88 18.68 -13.00
N HIS A 926 19.88 19.56 -13.00
CA HIS A 926 19.38 20.21 -11.81
C HIS A 926 17.86 19.96 -11.73
N SER A 927 17.48 18.81 -11.18
CA SER A 927 16.11 18.29 -11.31
C SER A 927 15.73 18.25 -12.81
N ASN A 928 14.81 19.10 -13.28
CA ASN A 928 14.39 19.17 -14.68
C ASN A 928 15.19 20.15 -15.56
N GLU A 929 16.02 21.01 -14.99
CA GLU A 929 16.83 21.97 -15.74
C GLU A 929 18.14 21.31 -16.21
N MET A 930 18.49 21.53 -17.48
CA MET A 930 19.68 20.96 -18.10
C MET A 930 20.73 22.03 -18.36
N GLU A 931 21.94 21.83 -17.88
CA GLU A 931 23.10 22.68 -18.16
C GLU A 931 24.07 21.94 -19.10
N ASP A 932 24.33 22.52 -20.27
CA ASP A 932 25.24 21.95 -21.26
C ASP A 932 26.70 22.11 -20.85
N ILE A 933 27.44 21.00 -20.82
CA ILE A 933 28.87 21.00 -20.52
C ILE A 933 29.68 20.34 -21.64
N ALA A 934 30.90 20.83 -21.87
CA ALA A 934 31.78 20.34 -22.93
C ALA A 934 32.59 19.10 -22.50
N GLU A 935 33.00 19.06 -21.23
CA GLU A 935 33.82 18.02 -20.63
C GLU A 935 33.42 17.82 -19.16
N ILE A 936 33.55 16.58 -18.67
CA ILE A 936 33.41 16.24 -17.26
C ILE A 936 34.59 15.38 -16.79
N GLY A 937 35.10 15.67 -15.60
CA GLY A 937 36.24 14.97 -15.01
C GLY A 937 35.86 13.80 -14.12
N ALA A 938 36.88 13.08 -13.64
CA ALA A 938 36.76 12.00 -12.69
C ALA A 938 36.18 12.50 -11.35
N GLY A 939 35.33 11.67 -10.75
CA GLY A 939 34.65 11.93 -9.49
C GLY A 939 33.33 12.67 -9.62
N GLU A 940 32.89 13.07 -10.81
CA GLU A 940 31.63 13.80 -11.01
C GLU A 940 30.52 12.94 -11.65
N ILE A 941 29.29 13.45 -11.60
CA ILE A 941 28.09 12.83 -12.16
C ILE A 941 27.57 13.70 -13.31
N CYS A 942 27.22 13.07 -14.43
CA CYS A 942 26.56 13.74 -15.56
C CYS A 942 25.43 12.89 -16.12
N ALA A 943 24.63 13.49 -17.00
CA ALA A 943 23.77 12.74 -17.91
C ALA A 943 24.23 12.92 -19.36
N VAL A 944 24.06 11.87 -20.17
CA VAL A 944 24.35 11.87 -21.61
C VAL A 944 23.11 11.50 -22.41
N PHE A 945 23.00 12.09 -23.60
CA PHE A 945 21.88 11.83 -24.51
C PHE A 945 22.18 10.70 -25.51
N GLY A 946 21.15 9.91 -25.82
CA GLY A 946 21.16 9.00 -26.97
C GLY A 946 22.08 7.79 -26.82
N VAL A 947 22.36 7.39 -25.58
CA VAL A 947 23.10 6.17 -25.25
C VAL A 947 22.10 5.08 -24.89
N ASP A 948 21.97 4.09 -25.76
CA ASP A 948 21.17 2.90 -25.49
C ASP A 948 21.99 1.93 -24.61
N CYS A 949 21.56 1.78 -23.37
CA CYS A 949 22.17 0.89 -22.38
C CYS A 949 21.16 0.49 -21.30
N ALA A 950 21.57 -0.45 -20.44
CA ALA A 950 20.83 -0.81 -19.24
C ALA A 950 21.47 -0.15 -18.00
N SER A 951 20.68 0.04 -16.94
CA SER A 951 21.21 0.44 -15.63
C SER A 951 22.23 -0.61 -15.15
N GLY A 952 23.38 -0.15 -14.66
CA GLY A 952 24.51 -0.99 -14.25
C GLY A 952 25.56 -1.24 -15.34
N ASP A 953 25.35 -0.78 -16.58
CA ASP A 953 26.34 -0.94 -17.65
C ASP A 953 27.59 -0.07 -17.41
N THR A 954 28.77 -0.66 -17.58
CA THR A 954 30.06 0.06 -17.49
C THR A 954 30.53 0.48 -18.89
N PHE A 955 30.94 1.73 -19.02
CA PHE A 955 31.51 2.31 -20.22
C PHE A 955 33.01 2.55 -20.07
N THR A 956 33.79 2.17 -21.08
CA THR A 956 35.24 2.39 -21.15
C THR A 956 35.64 3.08 -22.45
N ASP A 957 36.93 3.42 -22.57
CA ASP A 957 37.54 3.97 -23.79
C ASP A 957 37.75 2.92 -24.92
N GLY A 958 37.49 1.64 -24.64
CA GLY A 958 37.69 0.50 -25.52
C GLY A 958 39.06 -0.17 -25.43
N GLY A 959 40.03 0.44 -24.75
CA GLY A 959 41.34 -0.14 -24.48
C GLY A 959 41.38 -0.98 -23.20
N LEU A 960 40.50 -0.66 -22.24
CA LEU A 960 40.41 -1.36 -20.95
C LEU A 960 39.25 -2.36 -20.91
N PRO A 961 39.52 -3.66 -20.65
CA PRO A 961 38.50 -4.70 -20.47
C PRO A 961 37.93 -4.69 -19.03
N TYR A 962 37.67 -3.51 -18.48
CA TYR A 962 37.17 -3.37 -17.11
C TYR A 962 35.63 -3.38 -17.10
N THR A 963 35.07 -4.03 -16.10
CA THR A 963 33.65 -3.97 -15.76
C THR A 963 33.52 -3.62 -14.28
N LEU A 964 32.56 -2.79 -13.92
CA LEU A 964 32.27 -2.54 -12.51
C LEU A 964 31.38 -3.66 -11.96
N SER A 965 31.40 -3.83 -10.64
CA SER A 965 30.50 -4.74 -9.94
C SER A 965 29.05 -4.37 -10.21
N SER A 966 28.22 -5.37 -10.52
CA SER A 966 26.78 -5.20 -10.68
C SER A 966 26.14 -4.76 -9.37
N MET A 967 25.06 -3.97 -9.48
CA MET A 967 24.21 -3.66 -8.33
C MET A 967 23.48 -4.90 -7.82
N TYR A 968 23.18 -4.94 -6.52
CA TYR A 968 22.29 -5.95 -5.97
C TYR A 968 20.85 -5.65 -6.41
N VAL A 969 20.22 -6.60 -7.09
CA VAL A 969 18.81 -6.51 -7.50
C VAL A 969 18.02 -7.49 -6.65
N PRO A 970 17.13 -7.02 -5.75
CA PRO A 970 16.25 -7.90 -4.99
C PRO A 970 15.29 -8.67 -5.90
N ASP A 971 14.81 -9.82 -5.43
CA ASP A 971 13.79 -10.58 -6.14
C ASP A 971 12.40 -9.95 -5.97
N ALA A 972 11.61 -10.05 -7.04
CA ALA A 972 10.24 -9.53 -7.05
C ALA A 972 9.33 -10.36 -6.13
N VAL A 973 8.61 -9.70 -5.24
CA VAL A 973 7.78 -10.35 -4.20
C VAL A 973 6.28 -10.35 -4.55
N MET A 974 5.87 -9.64 -5.59
CA MET A 974 4.47 -9.55 -6.02
C MET A 974 4.35 -9.67 -7.54
N SER A 975 3.31 -10.36 -7.99
CA SER A 975 2.98 -10.49 -9.42
C SER A 975 1.52 -10.16 -9.69
N LEU A 976 1.26 -9.53 -10.84
CA LEU A 976 -0.06 -9.18 -11.35
C LEU A 976 -0.18 -9.57 -12.82
N SER A 977 -1.35 -10.06 -13.21
CA SER A 977 -1.71 -10.23 -14.62
C SER A 977 -2.09 -8.86 -15.19
N ILE A 978 -1.58 -8.53 -16.38
CA ILE A 978 -1.86 -7.26 -17.05
C ILE A 978 -2.21 -7.48 -18.51
N LYS A 979 -3.27 -6.80 -18.97
CA LYS A 979 -3.71 -6.85 -20.37
C LYS A 979 -4.15 -5.48 -20.86
N PRO A 980 -3.78 -5.04 -22.08
CA PRO A 980 -4.33 -3.83 -22.65
C PRO A 980 -5.82 -4.03 -22.97
N LYS A 981 -6.66 -3.06 -22.60
CA LYS A 981 -8.12 -3.13 -22.86
C LYS A 981 -8.44 -3.22 -24.36
N ARG A 982 -7.64 -2.52 -25.18
CA ARG A 982 -7.79 -2.47 -26.63
C ARG A 982 -6.62 -3.18 -27.28
N SER A 983 -6.92 -4.06 -28.25
CA SER A 983 -5.89 -4.75 -29.02
C SER A 983 -5.03 -3.81 -29.88
N SER A 984 -5.54 -2.62 -30.23
CA SER A 984 -4.79 -1.59 -30.97
C SER A 984 -3.59 -1.05 -30.20
N ASP A 985 -3.65 -1.13 -28.86
CA ASP A 985 -2.66 -0.50 -27.98
C ASP A 985 -1.49 -1.46 -27.65
N ALA A 986 -1.49 -2.66 -28.24
CA ALA A 986 -0.51 -3.72 -27.98
C ALA A 986 0.94 -3.31 -28.33
N ASP A 987 1.15 -2.59 -29.44
CA ASP A 987 2.49 -2.13 -29.83
C ASP A 987 3.04 -1.09 -28.85
N ALA A 988 2.20 -0.14 -28.43
CA ALA A 988 2.57 0.86 -27.43
C ALA A 988 2.84 0.22 -26.07
N PHE A 989 2.02 -0.76 -25.68
CA PHE A 989 2.21 -1.56 -24.48
C PHE A 989 3.56 -2.31 -24.49
N SER A 990 3.87 -3.03 -25.56
CA SER A 990 5.14 -3.77 -25.69
C SER A 990 6.36 -2.83 -25.66
N LYS A 991 6.26 -1.66 -26.32
CA LYS A 991 7.31 -0.63 -26.26
C LYS A 991 7.52 -0.11 -24.84
N ALA A 992 6.43 0.18 -24.11
CA ALA A 992 6.49 0.70 -22.75
C ALA A 992 7.05 -0.34 -21.76
N MET A 993 6.61 -1.60 -21.84
CA MET A 993 7.14 -2.68 -20.97
C MET A 993 8.64 -2.86 -21.15
N ASN A 994 9.12 -2.91 -22.40
CA ASN A 994 10.55 -3.04 -22.68
C ASN A 994 11.37 -1.86 -22.17
N ARG A 995 10.79 -0.66 -22.14
CA ARG A 995 11.42 0.52 -21.54
C ARG A 995 11.50 0.38 -20.02
N PHE A 996 10.39 0.06 -19.36
CA PHE A 996 10.33 -0.07 -17.91
C PHE A 996 11.25 -1.15 -17.36
N MET A 997 11.38 -2.29 -18.05
CA MET A 997 12.36 -3.34 -17.69
C MET A 997 13.82 -2.89 -17.78
N ARG A 998 14.15 -1.96 -18.69
CA ARG A 998 15.52 -1.40 -18.78
C ARG A 998 15.75 -0.34 -17.72
N GLU A 999 14.71 0.44 -17.42
CA GLU A 999 14.71 1.48 -16.40
C GLU A 999 14.83 0.86 -14.99
N ASP A 1000 14.14 -0.23 -14.71
CA ASP A 1000 14.11 -0.90 -13.41
C ASP A 1000 14.28 -2.43 -13.55
N PRO A 1001 15.41 -2.99 -13.09
CA PRO A 1001 15.67 -4.43 -13.19
C PRO A 1001 14.81 -5.28 -12.23
N THR A 1002 14.14 -4.68 -11.25
CA THR A 1002 13.19 -5.39 -10.37
C THR A 1002 11.82 -5.57 -11.00
N PHE A 1003 11.48 -4.76 -12.00
CA PHE A 1003 10.27 -4.91 -12.79
C PHE A 1003 10.49 -5.98 -13.86
N ARG A 1004 9.89 -7.15 -13.68
CA ARG A 1004 10.02 -8.29 -14.60
C ARG A 1004 8.72 -8.51 -15.35
N LEU A 1005 8.83 -8.79 -16.65
CA LEU A 1005 7.73 -9.21 -17.50
C LEU A 1005 7.98 -10.65 -17.95
N HIS A 1006 7.00 -11.52 -17.80
CA HIS A 1006 7.00 -12.83 -18.43
C HIS A 1006 5.60 -13.16 -18.93
N VAL A 1007 5.53 -14.01 -19.95
CA VAL A 1007 4.26 -14.57 -20.44
C VAL A 1007 4.21 -16.00 -19.93
N ASP A 1008 3.15 -16.33 -19.21
CA ASP A 1008 2.94 -17.69 -18.73
C ASP A 1008 2.51 -18.59 -19.90
N GLU A 1009 3.23 -19.69 -20.11
CA GLU A 1009 3.03 -20.57 -21.27
C GLU A 1009 1.69 -21.32 -21.21
N GLU A 1010 1.11 -21.50 -20.02
CA GLU A 1010 -0.11 -22.27 -19.85
C GLU A 1010 -1.37 -21.41 -19.88
N SER A 1011 -1.36 -20.26 -19.19
CA SER A 1011 -2.49 -19.32 -19.20
C SER A 1011 -2.47 -18.36 -20.39
N GLU A 1012 -1.34 -18.25 -21.09
CA GLU A 1012 -1.07 -17.24 -22.14
C GLU A 1012 -1.25 -15.80 -21.63
N GLU A 1013 -1.25 -15.60 -20.31
CA GLU A 1013 -1.36 -14.28 -19.70
C GLU A 1013 0.00 -13.61 -19.59
N THR A 1014 0.00 -12.29 -19.76
CA THR A 1014 1.19 -11.47 -19.52
C THR A 1014 1.23 -11.09 -18.04
N ILE A 1015 2.26 -11.53 -17.33
CA ILE A 1015 2.44 -11.31 -15.90
C ILE A 1015 3.57 -10.30 -15.69
N ILE A 1016 3.28 -9.28 -14.90
CA ILE A 1016 4.27 -8.33 -14.39
C ILE A 1016 4.60 -8.66 -12.93
N SER A 1017 5.87 -8.62 -12.58
CA SER A 1017 6.36 -8.87 -11.23
C SER A 1017 7.17 -7.67 -10.74
N GLY A 1018 7.01 -7.32 -9.46
CA GLY A 1018 7.70 -6.19 -8.83
C GLY A 1018 7.81 -6.32 -7.32
N MET A 1019 8.31 -5.26 -6.69
CA MET A 1019 8.65 -5.21 -5.26
C MET A 1019 7.46 -5.04 -4.31
N GLY A 1020 6.27 -4.73 -4.83
CA GLY A 1020 5.08 -4.49 -4.01
C GLY A 1020 3.90 -3.99 -4.83
N GLU A 1021 2.77 -3.78 -4.16
CA GLU A 1021 1.52 -3.35 -4.80
C GLU A 1021 1.60 -1.92 -5.31
N LEU A 1022 2.11 -1.01 -4.48
CA LEU A 1022 2.31 0.39 -4.85
C LEU A 1022 3.30 0.52 -6.02
N HIS A 1023 4.32 -0.34 -6.05
CA HIS A 1023 5.25 -0.42 -7.17
C HIS A 1023 4.49 -0.68 -8.48
N LEU A 1024 3.74 -1.78 -8.57
CA LEU A 1024 3.06 -2.18 -9.80
C LEU A 1024 1.93 -1.20 -10.18
N GLU A 1025 1.22 -0.65 -9.20
CA GLU A 1025 0.19 0.37 -9.40
C GLU A 1025 0.75 1.63 -10.09
N ILE A 1026 1.92 2.11 -9.66
CA ILE A 1026 2.58 3.26 -10.26
C ILE A 1026 2.98 2.98 -11.71
N TYR A 1027 3.49 1.78 -12.03
CA TYR A 1027 3.81 1.43 -13.43
C TYR A 1027 2.57 1.33 -14.32
N VAL A 1028 1.46 0.82 -13.80
CA VAL A 1028 0.17 0.80 -14.52
C VAL A 1028 -0.32 2.22 -14.79
N GLU A 1029 -0.19 3.12 -13.82
CA GLU A 1029 -0.58 4.52 -14.00
C GLU A 1029 0.37 5.27 -14.95
N ARG A 1030 1.68 4.95 -14.94
CA ARG A 1030 2.63 5.45 -15.94
C ARG A 1030 2.28 5.00 -17.35
N LEU A 1031 1.82 3.75 -17.56
CA LEU A 1031 1.31 3.32 -18.87
C LEU A 1031 0.13 4.16 -19.33
N ARG A 1032 -0.80 4.45 -18.40
CA ARG A 1032 -1.99 5.24 -18.68
C ARG A 1032 -1.65 6.68 -19.03
N ARG A 1033 -0.75 7.34 -18.29
CA ARG A 1033 -0.42 8.75 -18.48
C ARG A 1033 0.62 9.00 -19.58
N GLU A 1034 1.72 8.25 -19.58
CA GLU A 1034 2.82 8.45 -20.54
C GLU A 1034 2.50 7.87 -21.92
N TYR A 1035 1.92 6.66 -21.98
CA TYR A 1035 1.67 5.94 -23.23
C TYR A 1035 0.20 5.94 -23.67
N LYS A 1036 -0.71 6.46 -22.84
CA LYS A 1036 -2.16 6.49 -23.11
C LYS A 1036 -2.76 5.09 -23.33
N VAL A 1037 -2.16 4.08 -22.71
CA VAL A 1037 -2.62 2.69 -22.76
C VAL A 1037 -3.41 2.39 -21.50
N GLU A 1038 -4.70 2.12 -21.64
CA GLU A 1038 -5.50 1.61 -20.52
C GLU A 1038 -5.32 0.10 -20.40
N CYS A 1039 -4.87 -0.33 -19.22
CA CYS A 1039 -4.72 -1.75 -18.89
C CYS A 1039 -5.79 -2.21 -17.89
N GLU A 1040 -6.16 -3.48 -18.03
CA GLU A 1040 -6.84 -4.25 -17.01
C GLU A 1040 -5.80 -5.06 -16.23
N THR A 1041 -5.90 -5.01 -14.92
CA THR A 1041 -5.02 -5.73 -13.99
C THR A 1041 -5.84 -6.75 -13.22
N GLY A 1042 -5.28 -7.92 -12.99
CA GLY A 1042 -5.91 -8.99 -12.23
C GLY A 1042 -4.89 -9.84 -11.48
N GLN A 1043 -5.38 -10.78 -10.68
CA GLN A 1043 -4.51 -11.79 -10.09
C GLN A 1043 -4.02 -12.75 -11.19
N PRO A 1044 -2.74 -13.14 -11.20
CA PRO A 1044 -2.26 -14.20 -12.08
C PRO A 1044 -3.07 -15.48 -11.88
N ARG A 1045 -3.42 -16.14 -12.98
CA ARG A 1045 -4.07 -17.45 -12.89
C ARG A 1045 -3.14 -18.47 -12.28
N VAL A 1046 -3.65 -19.21 -11.31
CA VAL A 1046 -2.95 -20.36 -10.72
C VAL A 1046 -3.08 -21.55 -11.65
N SER A 1047 -1.96 -22.18 -11.99
CA SER A 1047 -1.92 -23.39 -12.82
C SER A 1047 -2.33 -24.62 -12.01
N TYR A 1048 -3.64 -24.81 -11.83
CA TYR A 1048 -4.20 -26.01 -11.21
C TYR A 1048 -3.94 -27.25 -12.08
N ARG A 1049 -4.01 -28.42 -11.45
CA ARG A 1049 -3.97 -29.73 -12.14
C ARG A 1049 -5.19 -30.55 -11.73
N GLU A 1050 -5.46 -31.60 -12.48
CA GLU A 1050 -6.51 -32.57 -12.15
C GLU A 1050 -5.89 -33.94 -11.93
N THR A 1051 -6.45 -34.75 -11.03
CA THR A 1051 -6.01 -36.13 -10.83
C THR A 1051 -7.18 -37.02 -10.41
N ILE A 1052 -6.92 -38.32 -10.28
CA ILE A 1052 -7.85 -39.33 -9.78
C ILE A 1052 -7.34 -39.89 -8.46
N SER A 1053 -8.24 -40.30 -7.58
CA SER A 1053 -7.89 -40.73 -6.22
C SER A 1053 -8.06 -42.23 -5.98
N GLN A 1054 -8.91 -42.88 -6.76
CA GLN A 1054 -9.20 -44.31 -6.64
C GLN A 1054 -9.29 -44.98 -8.00
N ARG A 1055 -9.19 -46.30 -7.99
CA ARG A 1055 -9.38 -47.11 -9.20
C ARG A 1055 -10.86 -47.16 -9.59
N ALA A 1056 -11.15 -47.01 -10.88
CA ALA A 1056 -12.48 -47.20 -11.44
C ALA A 1056 -12.43 -47.94 -12.79
N ASP A 1057 -13.26 -48.97 -12.93
CA ASP A 1057 -13.37 -49.75 -14.16
C ASP A 1057 -14.34 -49.06 -15.14
N PHE A 1058 -14.11 -49.20 -16.44
CA PHE A 1058 -14.97 -48.63 -17.48
C PHE A 1058 -15.24 -49.63 -18.62
N ASP A 1059 -16.46 -49.56 -19.17
CA ASP A 1059 -16.88 -50.20 -20.41
C ASP A 1059 -17.61 -49.14 -21.24
N TYR A 1060 -16.96 -48.68 -22.32
CA TYR A 1060 -17.47 -47.61 -23.15
C TYR A 1060 -17.61 -48.07 -24.60
N LEU A 1061 -18.83 -47.97 -25.13
CA LEU A 1061 -19.16 -48.23 -26.52
C LEU A 1061 -19.44 -46.90 -27.24
N PHE A 1062 -18.56 -46.54 -28.17
CA PHE A 1062 -18.78 -45.45 -29.11
C PHE A 1062 -19.44 -46.01 -30.37
N LYS A 1063 -20.68 -45.60 -30.64
CA LYS A 1063 -21.41 -45.96 -31.86
C LYS A 1063 -22.13 -44.75 -32.44
N ARG A 1064 -21.80 -44.36 -33.67
CA ARG A 1064 -22.49 -43.28 -34.41
C ARG A 1064 -22.80 -43.74 -35.83
N GLN A 1065 -24.05 -43.62 -36.25
CA GLN A 1065 -24.48 -43.98 -37.59
C GLN A 1065 -25.47 -42.93 -38.13
N THR A 1066 -24.98 -42.03 -38.98
CA THR A 1066 -25.76 -40.94 -39.61
C THR A 1066 -25.92 -41.13 -41.13
N GLY A 1067 -25.65 -42.34 -41.64
CA GLY A 1067 -25.67 -42.72 -43.06
C GLY A 1067 -24.26 -42.72 -43.68
N GLY A 1068 -23.82 -43.86 -44.23
CA GLY A 1068 -22.42 -44.12 -44.65
C GLY A 1068 -21.67 -45.04 -43.68
N PRO A 1069 -20.34 -45.27 -43.89
CA PRO A 1069 -19.50 -45.99 -42.91
C PRO A 1069 -19.65 -45.35 -41.53
N GLY A 1070 -20.02 -46.16 -40.54
CA GLY A 1070 -20.25 -45.67 -39.18
C GLY A 1070 -18.96 -45.50 -38.39
N ASP A 1071 -19.06 -44.95 -37.18
CA ASP A 1071 -18.00 -45.06 -36.18
C ASP A 1071 -18.41 -46.12 -35.15
N TYR A 1072 -17.57 -47.13 -34.96
CA TYR A 1072 -17.73 -48.18 -33.95
C TYR A 1072 -16.40 -48.44 -33.22
N ALA A 1073 -16.40 -48.30 -31.90
CA ALA A 1073 -15.30 -48.73 -31.03
C ALA A 1073 -15.83 -49.04 -29.63
N ARG A 1074 -15.47 -50.21 -29.10
CA ARG A 1074 -15.71 -50.54 -27.68
C ARG A 1074 -14.38 -50.71 -26.97
N VAL A 1075 -14.20 -50.02 -25.84
CA VAL A 1075 -12.99 -50.09 -25.01
C VAL A 1075 -13.40 -50.44 -23.58
N VAL A 1076 -12.76 -51.47 -23.03
CA VAL A 1076 -12.97 -51.97 -21.67
C VAL A 1076 -11.63 -51.94 -20.93
N GLY A 1077 -11.63 -51.44 -19.71
CA GLY A 1077 -10.42 -51.27 -18.94
C GLY A 1077 -10.69 -50.65 -17.58
N PHE A 1078 -9.64 -50.09 -16.98
CA PHE A 1078 -9.74 -49.34 -15.74
C PHE A 1078 -8.76 -48.17 -15.73
N ILE A 1079 -9.10 -47.15 -14.94
CA ILE A 1079 -8.19 -46.06 -14.61
C ILE A 1079 -7.84 -46.15 -13.13
N GLU A 1080 -6.59 -45.85 -12.79
CA GLU A 1080 -6.11 -45.82 -11.41
C GLU A 1080 -5.03 -44.75 -11.21
N PRO A 1081 -4.85 -44.21 -10.00
CA PRO A 1081 -3.76 -43.29 -9.70
C PRO A 1081 -2.40 -43.97 -9.94
N ASN A 1082 -1.42 -43.25 -10.49
CA ASN A 1082 -0.08 -43.76 -10.70
C ASN A 1082 0.73 -43.74 -9.37
N PRO A 1083 1.01 -44.91 -8.75
CA PRO A 1083 1.66 -44.95 -7.44
C PRO A 1083 3.18 -44.74 -7.52
N HIS A 1084 3.79 -44.92 -8.70
CA HIS A 1084 5.24 -44.83 -8.88
C HIS A 1084 5.69 -43.41 -9.25
N HIS A 1085 4.88 -42.69 -10.05
CA HIS A 1085 5.15 -41.32 -10.48
C HIS A 1085 3.86 -40.48 -10.38
N PRO A 1086 3.64 -39.76 -9.26
CA PRO A 1086 2.41 -39.00 -9.02
C PRO A 1086 2.14 -37.87 -10.01
N GLU A 1087 3.17 -37.41 -10.73
CA GLU A 1087 3.08 -36.29 -11.68
C GLU A 1087 3.02 -36.74 -13.14
N GLU A 1088 3.22 -38.02 -13.43
CA GLU A 1088 3.26 -38.55 -14.80
C GLU A 1088 2.06 -39.45 -15.11
N ASN A 1089 1.51 -39.26 -16.31
CA ASN A 1089 0.44 -40.12 -16.82
C ASN A 1089 1.03 -41.35 -17.50
N HIS A 1090 0.43 -42.51 -17.23
CA HIS A 1090 0.87 -43.80 -17.76
C HIS A 1090 -0.23 -44.47 -18.57
N PHE A 1091 0.12 -45.07 -19.71
CA PHE A 1091 -0.80 -45.83 -20.54
C PHE A 1091 -0.28 -47.26 -20.70
N GLU A 1092 -1.10 -48.25 -20.34
CA GLU A 1092 -0.76 -49.66 -20.44
C GLU A 1092 -1.83 -50.45 -21.21
N THR A 1093 -1.40 -51.47 -21.93
CA THR A 1093 -2.30 -52.38 -22.66
C THR A 1093 -2.12 -53.81 -22.16
N ARG A 1094 -3.21 -54.42 -21.68
CA ARG A 1094 -3.27 -55.81 -21.22
C ARG A 1094 -4.31 -56.62 -22.00
N VAL A 1095 -4.42 -56.37 -23.31
CA VAL A 1095 -5.39 -57.05 -24.17
C VAL A 1095 -4.92 -58.46 -24.50
N VAL A 1096 -5.76 -59.46 -24.24
CA VAL A 1096 -5.48 -60.88 -24.52
C VAL A 1096 -6.45 -61.36 -25.60
N GLY A 1097 -5.94 -61.97 -26.68
CA GLY A 1097 -6.77 -62.61 -27.73
C GLY A 1097 -7.08 -61.77 -28.97
N GLY A 1098 -6.51 -60.56 -29.12
CA GLY A 1098 -6.55 -59.81 -30.38
C GLY A 1098 -7.89 -59.15 -30.73
N ASN A 1099 -8.80 -58.99 -29.76
CA ASN A 1099 -10.12 -58.35 -29.94
C ASN A 1099 -10.02 -56.88 -30.40
N ILE A 1100 -8.90 -56.21 -30.13
CA ILE A 1100 -8.53 -54.92 -30.68
C ILE A 1100 -7.15 -55.08 -31.36
N PRO A 1101 -7.02 -54.79 -32.67
CA PRO A 1101 -5.73 -54.73 -33.36
C PRO A 1101 -4.75 -53.73 -32.72
N ASP A 1102 -3.45 -54.06 -32.68
CA ASP A 1102 -2.39 -53.22 -32.09
C ASP A 1102 -2.33 -51.80 -32.67
N LYS A 1103 -2.71 -51.64 -33.96
CA LYS A 1103 -2.82 -50.35 -34.61
C LYS A 1103 -3.79 -49.40 -33.89
N PHE A 1104 -4.94 -49.93 -33.44
CA PHE A 1104 -5.96 -49.14 -32.73
C PHE A 1104 -5.59 -48.90 -31.27
N LEU A 1105 -4.79 -49.77 -30.64
CA LEU A 1105 -4.27 -49.55 -29.29
C LEU A 1105 -3.35 -48.32 -29.22
N GLY A 1106 -2.51 -48.11 -30.24
CA GLY A 1106 -1.72 -46.88 -30.36
C GLY A 1106 -2.59 -45.61 -30.51
N ALA A 1107 -3.76 -45.73 -31.14
CA ALA A 1107 -4.73 -44.64 -31.25
C ALA A 1107 -5.43 -44.35 -29.90
N CYS A 1108 -5.73 -45.38 -29.11
CA CYS A 1108 -6.23 -45.20 -27.74
C CYS A 1108 -5.21 -44.51 -26.83
N GLY A 1109 -3.93 -44.86 -26.92
CA GLY A 1109 -2.87 -44.19 -26.14
C GLY A 1109 -2.73 -42.71 -26.50
N LYS A 1110 -2.83 -42.36 -27.79
CA LYS A 1110 -2.90 -40.96 -28.23
C LYS A 1110 -4.15 -40.25 -27.70
N GLY A 1111 -5.31 -40.91 -27.76
CA GLY A 1111 -6.55 -40.38 -27.20
C GLY A 1111 -6.45 -40.10 -25.70
N PHE A 1112 -5.79 -40.99 -24.94
CA PHE A 1112 -5.51 -40.78 -23.52
C PHE A 1112 -4.61 -39.55 -23.27
N GLN A 1113 -3.53 -39.38 -24.03
CA GLN A 1113 -2.67 -38.20 -23.91
C GLN A 1113 -3.41 -36.90 -24.28
N GLU A 1114 -4.27 -36.94 -25.30
CA GLU A 1114 -5.08 -35.79 -25.73
C GLU A 1114 -6.10 -35.36 -24.65
N ILE A 1115 -6.81 -36.31 -24.04
CA ILE A 1115 -7.76 -35.98 -22.96
C ILE A 1115 -7.04 -35.54 -21.67
N CYS A 1116 -5.85 -36.07 -21.38
CA CYS A 1116 -5.05 -35.63 -20.24
C CYS A 1116 -4.58 -34.17 -20.36
N ASN A 1117 -4.47 -33.60 -21.57
CA ASN A 1117 -4.16 -32.18 -21.73
C ASN A 1117 -5.31 -31.26 -21.27
N LYS A 1118 -6.56 -31.75 -21.29
CA LYS A 1118 -7.75 -30.97 -20.94
C LYS A 1118 -8.71 -31.79 -20.08
N GLY A 1119 -8.53 -31.66 -18.77
CA GLY A 1119 -9.25 -32.41 -17.76
C GLY A 1119 -10.76 -32.17 -17.76
N PRO A 1120 -11.55 -33.15 -17.26
CA PRO A 1120 -13.01 -33.05 -17.28
C PRO A 1120 -13.61 -32.02 -16.31
N LEU A 1121 -12.92 -31.65 -15.21
CA LEU A 1121 -13.47 -30.80 -14.16
C LEU A 1121 -13.29 -29.30 -14.45
N LEU A 1122 -12.05 -28.87 -14.67
CA LEU A 1122 -11.68 -27.47 -14.87
C LEU A 1122 -11.08 -27.20 -16.25
N GLY A 1123 -10.85 -28.25 -17.04
CA GLY A 1123 -10.13 -28.13 -18.31
C GLY A 1123 -8.62 -27.94 -18.14
N HIS A 1124 -8.06 -28.24 -16.96
CA HIS A 1124 -6.63 -28.18 -16.70
C HIS A 1124 -5.95 -29.53 -16.99
N LYS A 1125 -4.62 -29.55 -17.08
CA LYS A 1125 -3.88 -30.79 -17.34
C LYS A 1125 -4.09 -31.81 -16.22
N VAL A 1126 -4.42 -33.04 -16.60
CA VAL A 1126 -4.50 -34.20 -15.70
C VAL A 1126 -3.10 -34.74 -15.48
N ILE A 1127 -2.73 -35.05 -14.24
CA ILE A 1127 -1.47 -35.69 -13.87
C ILE A 1127 -1.72 -36.90 -12.96
N GLY A 1128 -0.76 -37.84 -12.94
CA GLY A 1128 -0.82 -39.00 -12.06
C GLY A 1128 -1.92 -40.01 -12.40
N ALA A 1129 -2.46 -40.01 -13.63
CA ALA A 1129 -3.45 -40.99 -14.06
C ALA A 1129 -2.81 -42.15 -14.84
N SER A 1130 -3.18 -43.38 -14.52
CA SER A 1130 -2.82 -44.58 -15.27
C SER A 1130 -4.07 -45.16 -15.94
N MET A 1131 -4.06 -45.31 -17.27
CA MET A 1131 -5.15 -45.96 -18.02
C MET A 1131 -4.69 -47.31 -18.55
N VAL A 1132 -5.40 -48.38 -18.16
CA VAL A 1132 -5.11 -49.75 -18.57
C VAL A 1132 -6.26 -50.32 -19.38
N ILE A 1133 -6.01 -50.67 -20.64
CA ILE A 1133 -7.02 -51.31 -21.51
C ILE A 1133 -6.87 -52.83 -21.42
N THR A 1134 -7.93 -53.53 -21.04
CA THR A 1134 -7.95 -54.99 -20.83
C THR A 1134 -8.68 -55.74 -21.94
N ASP A 1135 -9.73 -55.16 -22.53
CA ASP A 1135 -10.54 -55.81 -23.57
C ASP A 1135 -11.28 -54.76 -24.43
N GLY A 1136 -11.96 -55.20 -25.48
CA GLY A 1136 -12.82 -54.34 -26.29
C GLY A 1136 -13.40 -55.05 -27.51
N ALA A 1137 -13.97 -54.29 -28.43
CA ALA A 1137 -14.55 -54.84 -29.65
C ALA A 1137 -14.40 -53.90 -30.85
N THR A 1138 -14.17 -54.49 -32.01
CA THR A 1138 -14.10 -53.83 -33.32
C THR A 1138 -15.25 -54.25 -34.22
N HIS A 1139 -15.58 -53.40 -35.19
CA HIS A 1139 -16.45 -53.71 -36.32
C HIS A 1139 -15.65 -53.62 -37.62
N VAL A 1140 -15.87 -54.56 -38.54
CA VAL A 1140 -15.02 -54.75 -39.73
C VAL A 1140 -15.05 -53.53 -40.67
N THR A 1141 -16.18 -52.83 -40.77
CA THR A 1141 -16.35 -51.69 -41.69
C THR A 1141 -16.36 -50.33 -41.00
N ASP A 1142 -16.66 -50.29 -39.71
CA ASP A 1142 -17.01 -49.05 -39.00
C ASP A 1142 -15.96 -48.68 -37.92
N SER A 1143 -14.95 -49.51 -37.70
CA SER A 1143 -13.84 -49.19 -36.78
C SER A 1143 -12.71 -48.46 -37.49
N SER A 1144 -12.24 -47.38 -36.87
CA SER A 1144 -11.15 -46.54 -37.36
C SER A 1144 -10.24 -46.09 -36.21
N ASP A 1145 -9.02 -45.64 -36.52
CA ASP A 1145 -8.09 -45.03 -35.55
C ASP A 1145 -8.77 -43.85 -34.82
N TYR A 1146 -9.57 -43.06 -35.55
CA TYR A 1146 -10.34 -41.94 -35.00
C TYR A 1146 -11.42 -42.41 -34.00
N ALA A 1147 -12.16 -43.46 -34.33
CA ALA A 1147 -13.20 -44.01 -33.45
C ALA A 1147 -12.61 -44.53 -32.13
N PHE A 1148 -11.47 -45.22 -32.16
CA PHE A 1148 -10.79 -45.73 -30.96
C PHE A 1148 -10.10 -44.64 -30.13
N ASN A 1149 -9.55 -43.60 -30.76
CA ASN A 1149 -9.05 -42.42 -30.06
C ASN A 1149 -10.21 -41.74 -29.30
N LEU A 1150 -11.31 -41.41 -29.99
CA LEU A 1150 -12.45 -40.72 -29.38
C LEU A 1150 -13.15 -41.58 -28.31
N ALA A 1151 -13.25 -42.90 -28.53
CA ALA A 1151 -13.79 -43.83 -27.53
C ALA A 1151 -12.94 -43.82 -26.25
N ALA A 1152 -11.61 -43.77 -26.34
CA ALA A 1152 -10.73 -43.66 -25.17
C ALA A 1152 -10.92 -42.33 -24.42
N GLN A 1153 -11.03 -41.20 -25.15
CA GLN A 1153 -11.30 -39.88 -24.54
C GLN A 1153 -12.63 -39.85 -23.79
N MET A 1154 -13.69 -40.39 -24.40
CA MET A 1154 -15.03 -40.40 -23.83
C MET A 1154 -15.16 -41.41 -22.67
N ALA A 1155 -14.48 -42.55 -22.76
CA ALA A 1155 -14.36 -43.50 -21.67
C ALA A 1155 -13.74 -42.82 -20.44
N PHE A 1156 -12.59 -42.17 -20.62
CA PHE A 1156 -11.91 -41.42 -19.57
C PHE A 1156 -12.82 -40.36 -18.94
N ARG A 1157 -13.46 -39.52 -19.76
CA ARG A 1157 -14.35 -38.46 -19.28
C ARG A 1157 -15.55 -38.99 -18.48
N LYS A 1158 -16.10 -40.15 -18.88
CA LYS A 1158 -17.24 -40.77 -18.19
C LYS A 1158 -16.83 -41.34 -16.83
N VAL A 1159 -15.67 -41.99 -16.74
CA VAL A 1159 -15.22 -42.67 -15.52
C VAL A 1159 -14.46 -41.76 -14.55
N PHE A 1160 -14.01 -40.58 -14.99
CA PHE A 1160 -13.25 -39.62 -14.18
C PHE A 1160 -13.93 -39.23 -12.85
N PRO A 1161 -15.25 -38.94 -12.79
CA PRO A 1161 -15.94 -38.67 -11.52
C PRO A 1161 -15.98 -39.90 -10.60
N ASP A 1162 -16.19 -41.09 -11.18
CA ASP A 1162 -16.27 -42.36 -10.44
C ASP A 1162 -14.90 -42.75 -9.84
N ALA A 1163 -13.81 -42.38 -10.51
CA ALA A 1163 -12.43 -42.51 -10.02
C ALA A 1163 -12.06 -41.48 -8.93
N GLY A 1164 -13.03 -40.70 -8.44
CA GLY A 1164 -12.83 -39.67 -7.44
C GLY A 1164 -11.94 -38.55 -7.95
N GLY A 1165 -12.32 -37.92 -9.06
CA GLY A 1165 -11.60 -36.80 -9.66
C GLY A 1165 -11.40 -35.63 -8.68
N GLN A 1166 -10.15 -35.19 -8.53
CA GLN A 1166 -9.74 -34.13 -7.62
C GLN A 1166 -8.95 -33.05 -8.35
N VAL A 1167 -9.07 -31.82 -7.86
CA VAL A 1167 -8.25 -30.70 -8.32
C VAL A 1167 -7.03 -30.62 -7.41
N LEU A 1168 -5.85 -30.49 -8.01
CA LEU A 1168 -4.59 -30.26 -7.32
C LEU A 1168 -4.20 -28.80 -7.43
N GLU A 1169 -3.75 -28.22 -6.33
CA GLU A 1169 -3.16 -26.89 -6.26
C GLU A 1169 -1.64 -26.96 -6.12
N PRO A 1170 -0.89 -25.98 -6.66
CA PRO A 1170 0.55 -25.90 -6.47
C PRO A 1170 0.86 -25.39 -5.05
N LEU A 1171 1.64 -26.17 -4.31
CA LEU A 1171 2.22 -25.74 -3.03
C LEU A 1171 3.60 -25.11 -3.24
N MET A 1172 3.81 -24.01 -2.55
CA MET A 1172 5.03 -23.21 -2.55
C MET A 1172 5.78 -23.45 -1.26
N LYS A 1173 7.06 -23.81 -1.37
CA LYS A 1173 7.99 -23.78 -0.23
C LYS A 1173 8.38 -22.33 0.01
N THR A 1174 7.84 -21.77 1.09
CA THR A 1174 8.00 -20.37 1.46
C THR A 1174 8.97 -20.27 2.63
N THR A 1175 10.07 -19.54 2.44
CA THR A 1175 11.05 -19.22 3.50
C THR A 1175 10.85 -17.78 3.92
N ILE A 1176 10.54 -17.54 5.20
CA ILE A 1176 10.29 -16.22 5.78
C ILE A 1176 11.39 -15.92 6.78
N THR A 1177 12.00 -14.74 6.69
CA THR A 1177 13.02 -14.28 7.65
C THR A 1177 12.60 -12.94 8.25
N ALA A 1178 12.58 -12.84 9.58
CA ALA A 1178 12.30 -11.58 10.28
C ALA A 1178 12.98 -11.56 11.66
N PRO A 1179 13.07 -10.40 12.33
CA PRO A 1179 13.61 -10.34 13.69
C PRO A 1179 12.82 -11.20 14.69
N VAL A 1180 13.53 -11.74 15.69
CA VAL A 1180 12.97 -12.68 16.70
C VAL A 1180 11.77 -12.11 17.45
N GLU A 1181 11.69 -10.78 17.63
CA GLU A 1181 10.56 -10.10 18.28
C GLU A 1181 9.20 -10.36 17.60
N PHE A 1182 9.18 -10.72 16.32
CA PHE A 1182 7.95 -10.98 15.56
C PHE A 1182 7.64 -12.47 15.36
N GLN A 1183 8.39 -13.37 15.98
CA GLN A 1183 8.20 -14.82 15.85
C GLN A 1183 6.75 -15.24 16.10
N GLY A 1184 6.12 -14.74 17.17
CA GLY A 1184 4.72 -15.06 17.51
C GLY A 1184 3.72 -14.61 16.45
N ASN A 1185 3.93 -13.42 15.86
CA ASN A 1185 3.05 -12.88 14.81
C ASN A 1185 3.18 -13.70 13.52
N LEU A 1186 4.40 -14.15 13.17
CA LEU A 1186 4.64 -14.97 11.99
C LEU A 1186 4.01 -16.36 12.12
N LEU A 1187 4.14 -17.01 13.28
CA LEU A 1187 3.51 -18.30 13.55
C LEU A 1187 1.98 -18.21 13.40
N LEU A 1188 1.36 -17.15 13.93
CA LEU A 1188 -0.08 -16.93 13.80
C LEU A 1188 -0.51 -16.67 12.35
N LEU A 1189 0.29 -15.90 11.60
CA LEU A 1189 0.01 -15.59 10.20
C LEU A 1189 0.08 -16.84 9.31
N MET A 1190 1.09 -17.69 9.52
CA MET A 1190 1.31 -18.88 8.71
C MET A 1190 0.37 -20.03 9.05
N ASN A 1191 -0.03 -20.19 10.32
CA ASN A 1191 -1.03 -21.18 10.72
C ASN A 1191 -2.39 -21.02 10.00
N LYS A 1192 -2.71 -19.82 9.50
CA LYS A 1192 -3.93 -19.59 8.72
C LYS A 1192 -3.78 -19.87 7.22
N ARG A 1193 -2.55 -19.99 6.71
CA ARG A 1193 -2.23 -19.96 5.27
C ARG A 1193 -1.51 -21.21 4.77
N GLY A 1194 -0.93 -22.01 5.65
CA GLY A 1194 -0.25 -23.24 5.26
C GLY A 1194 0.32 -24.01 6.44
N THR A 1195 1.14 -24.99 6.11
CA THR A 1195 1.74 -25.91 7.06
C THR A 1195 3.19 -25.51 7.31
N ILE A 1196 3.54 -25.31 8.58
CA ILE A 1196 4.93 -24.98 8.95
C ILE A 1196 5.74 -26.28 8.94
N VAL A 1197 6.82 -26.29 8.18
CA VAL A 1197 7.72 -27.45 8.04
C VAL A 1197 8.86 -27.36 9.04
N ASP A 1198 9.51 -26.20 9.12
CA ASP A 1198 10.69 -26.00 9.97
C ASP A 1198 10.79 -24.55 10.46
N THR A 1199 11.47 -24.37 11.59
CA THR A 1199 11.74 -23.07 12.19
C THR A 1199 13.14 -23.04 12.77
N ASP A 1200 13.94 -22.05 12.36
CA ASP A 1200 15.27 -21.77 12.88
C ASP A 1200 15.29 -20.43 13.63
N VAL A 1201 15.83 -20.43 14.83
CA VAL A 1201 15.89 -19.25 15.71
C VAL A 1201 17.35 -18.86 15.90
N GLY A 1202 17.80 -17.85 15.15
CA GLY A 1202 19.11 -17.24 15.30
C GLY A 1202 19.16 -16.23 16.46
N ALA A 1203 20.32 -15.59 16.65
CA ALA A 1203 20.53 -14.62 17.72
C ALA A 1203 19.75 -13.31 17.53
N ASP A 1204 19.69 -12.81 16.29
CA ASP A 1204 19.00 -11.56 15.93
C ASP A 1204 17.79 -11.82 14.99
N ASP A 1205 17.87 -12.86 14.15
CA ASP A 1205 16.89 -13.18 13.11
C ASP A 1205 16.23 -14.56 13.35
N PHE A 1206 14.97 -14.67 12.96
CA PHE A 1206 14.14 -15.86 12.99
C PHE A 1206 13.74 -16.23 11.56
N THR A 1207 13.99 -17.48 11.18
CA THR A 1207 13.67 -18.01 9.84
C THR A 1207 12.65 -19.14 9.96
N MET A 1208 11.60 -19.11 9.15
CA MET A 1208 10.54 -20.12 9.10
C MET A 1208 10.41 -20.65 7.68
N ILE A 1209 10.34 -21.97 7.54
CA ILE A 1209 10.03 -22.65 6.28
C ILE A 1209 8.63 -23.24 6.39
N ALA A 1210 7.74 -22.84 5.49
CA ALA A 1210 6.36 -23.30 5.44
C ALA A 1210 5.96 -23.71 4.02
N GLU A 1211 5.04 -24.65 3.90
CA GLU A 1211 4.39 -25.01 2.64
C GLU A 1211 3.02 -24.34 2.57
N CYS A 1212 2.81 -23.53 1.55
CA CYS A 1212 1.59 -22.72 1.38
C CYS A 1212 1.07 -22.84 -0.05
N SER A 1213 -0.25 -22.85 -0.22
CA SER A 1213 -0.85 -22.76 -1.56
C SER A 1213 -0.49 -21.45 -2.23
N LEU A 1214 -0.13 -21.49 -3.51
CA LEU A 1214 0.12 -20.28 -4.30
C LEU A 1214 -1.09 -19.34 -4.29
N ASN A 1215 -2.31 -19.88 -4.27
CA ASN A 1215 -3.54 -19.10 -4.19
C ASN A 1215 -3.65 -18.33 -2.85
N ALA A 1216 -3.20 -18.94 -1.75
CA ALA A 1216 -3.19 -18.30 -0.43
C ALA A 1216 -2.08 -17.25 -0.24
N MET A 1217 -1.11 -17.21 -1.15
CA MET A 1217 0.05 -16.31 -1.12
C MET A 1217 -0.19 -14.96 -1.82
N PHE A 1218 -1.31 -14.79 -2.54
CA PHE A 1218 -1.66 -13.49 -3.10
C PHE A 1218 -1.86 -12.44 -1.99
N GLY A 1219 -1.19 -11.30 -2.14
CA GLY A 1219 -1.18 -10.23 -1.12
C GLY A 1219 -0.43 -10.57 0.17
N PHE A 1220 0.32 -11.69 0.22
CA PHE A 1220 1.06 -12.10 1.41
C PHE A 1220 2.11 -11.08 1.85
N SER A 1221 2.81 -10.45 0.90
CA SER A 1221 3.85 -9.44 1.18
C SER A 1221 3.30 -8.28 2.03
N THR A 1222 2.09 -7.79 1.75
CA THR A 1222 1.43 -6.73 2.50
C THR A 1222 1.10 -7.17 3.93
N HIS A 1223 0.59 -8.39 4.11
CA HIS A 1223 0.30 -8.95 5.44
C HIS A 1223 1.57 -9.22 6.25
N LEU A 1224 2.61 -9.76 5.62
CA LEU A 1224 3.91 -10.02 6.25
C LEU A 1224 4.53 -8.72 6.75
N ARG A 1225 4.55 -7.68 5.90
CA ARG A 1225 5.06 -6.35 6.28
C ARG A 1225 4.25 -5.75 7.42
N ALA A 1226 2.94 -5.88 7.42
CA ALA A 1226 2.13 -5.42 8.55
C ALA A 1226 2.46 -6.16 9.86
N ALA A 1227 2.59 -7.49 9.81
CA ALA A 1227 2.87 -8.33 10.99
C ALA A 1227 4.28 -8.14 11.58
N THR A 1228 5.25 -7.74 10.74
CA THR A 1228 6.67 -7.58 11.09
C THR A 1228 7.13 -6.12 11.12
N GLN A 1229 6.20 -5.17 11.08
CA GLN A 1229 6.50 -3.73 10.97
C GLN A 1229 7.43 -3.38 9.78
N GLY A 1230 7.34 -4.16 8.70
CA GLY A 1230 8.13 -4.01 7.47
C GLY A 1230 9.54 -4.56 7.55
N LYS A 1231 9.89 -5.36 8.57
CA LYS A 1231 11.22 -5.95 8.74
C LYS A 1231 11.34 -7.39 8.22
N GLY A 1232 10.21 -8.05 7.95
CA GLY A 1232 10.19 -9.41 7.43
C GLY A 1232 10.38 -9.45 5.91
N ASP A 1233 11.14 -10.44 5.47
CA ASP A 1233 11.37 -10.79 4.07
C ASP A 1233 10.92 -12.23 3.81
N PHE A 1234 10.58 -12.56 2.56
CA PHE A 1234 10.23 -13.92 2.19
C PHE A 1234 10.64 -14.28 0.76
N SER A 1235 10.99 -15.54 0.57
CA SER A 1235 11.18 -16.16 -0.75
C SER A 1235 10.23 -17.35 -0.88
N MET A 1236 9.83 -17.66 -2.11
CA MET A 1236 8.97 -18.81 -2.40
C MET A 1236 9.43 -19.52 -3.67
N GLU A 1237 9.43 -20.85 -3.62
CA GLU A 1237 9.76 -21.73 -4.74
C GLU A 1237 8.70 -22.82 -4.88
N PHE A 1238 8.45 -23.29 -6.11
CA PHE A 1238 7.52 -24.40 -6.32
C PHE A 1238 8.03 -25.67 -5.61
N SER A 1239 7.17 -26.30 -4.81
CA SER A 1239 7.48 -27.55 -4.10
C SER A 1239 6.92 -28.76 -4.87
N HIS A 1240 5.61 -28.90 -4.87
CA HIS A 1240 4.87 -30.01 -5.50
C HIS A 1240 3.38 -29.67 -5.62
N TYR A 1241 2.61 -30.51 -6.30
CA TYR A 1241 1.14 -30.43 -6.34
C TYR A 1241 0.49 -31.24 -5.21
N ALA A 1242 -0.54 -30.66 -4.56
CA ALA A 1242 -1.32 -31.33 -3.52
C ALA A 1242 -2.83 -31.16 -3.75
N PRO A 1243 -3.69 -32.07 -3.22
CA PRO A 1243 -5.13 -31.95 -3.34
C PRO A 1243 -5.65 -30.64 -2.74
N ALA A 1244 -6.40 -29.88 -3.54
CA ALA A 1244 -7.01 -28.65 -3.11
C ALA A 1244 -8.10 -28.92 -2.05
N PRO A 1245 -8.31 -28.02 -1.07
CA PRO A 1245 -9.38 -28.14 -0.10
C PRO A 1245 -10.75 -28.31 -0.79
N PRO A 1246 -11.67 -29.14 -0.26
CA PRO A 1246 -12.96 -29.43 -0.90
C PRO A 1246 -13.83 -28.19 -1.16
N HIS A 1247 -13.73 -27.17 -0.32
CA HIS A 1247 -14.41 -25.89 -0.52
C HIS A 1247 -13.88 -25.17 -1.76
N LEU A 1248 -12.55 -25.06 -1.90
CA LEU A 1248 -11.89 -24.41 -3.03
C LEU A 1248 -12.16 -25.18 -4.33
N GLN A 1249 -12.12 -26.51 -4.30
CA GLN A 1249 -12.44 -27.33 -5.48
C GLN A 1249 -13.87 -27.04 -6.01
N LYS A 1250 -14.87 -26.96 -5.12
CA LYS A 1250 -16.25 -26.65 -5.51
C LYS A 1250 -16.39 -25.26 -6.13
N GLU A 1251 -15.72 -24.28 -5.55
CA GLU A 1251 -15.70 -22.90 -6.04
C GLU A 1251 -15.08 -22.82 -7.45
N LEU A 1252 -13.95 -23.48 -7.67
CA LEU A 1252 -13.28 -23.53 -8.97
C LEU A 1252 -14.14 -24.19 -10.05
N VAL A 1253 -14.80 -25.31 -9.71
CA VAL A 1253 -15.71 -26.02 -10.64
C VAL A 1253 -16.91 -25.15 -10.99
N ALA A 1254 -17.56 -24.53 -10.00
CA ALA A 1254 -18.69 -23.63 -10.25
C ALA A 1254 -18.29 -22.44 -11.16
N LYS A 1255 -17.11 -21.86 -10.92
CA LYS A 1255 -16.55 -20.79 -11.77
C LYS A 1255 -16.29 -21.27 -13.20
N HIS A 1256 -15.73 -22.46 -13.38
CA HIS A 1256 -15.49 -23.04 -14.70
C HIS A 1256 -16.80 -23.30 -15.46
N GLU A 1257 -17.83 -23.81 -14.80
CA GLU A 1257 -19.15 -24.04 -15.38
C GLU A 1257 -19.81 -22.72 -15.82
N ALA A 1258 -19.71 -21.67 -15.01
CA ALA A 1258 -20.18 -20.33 -15.35
C ALA A 1258 -19.44 -19.76 -16.58
N ASP A 1259 -18.11 -19.91 -16.64
CA ASP A 1259 -17.31 -19.49 -17.79
C ASP A 1259 -17.66 -20.25 -19.08
N LEU A 1260 -17.94 -21.55 -18.98
CA LEU A 1260 -18.40 -22.36 -20.12
C LEU A 1260 -19.80 -21.95 -20.59
N ALA A 1261 -20.71 -21.62 -19.66
CA ALA A 1261 -22.04 -21.11 -19.98
C ALA A 1261 -21.95 -19.75 -20.70
N ALA A 1262 -21.12 -18.83 -20.21
CA ALA A 1262 -20.87 -17.53 -20.82
C ALA A 1262 -20.24 -17.62 -22.22
N LYS A 1263 -19.41 -18.64 -22.48
CA LYS A 1263 -18.85 -18.92 -23.81
C LYS A 1263 -19.83 -19.57 -24.79
N ARG A 1264 -20.92 -20.19 -24.30
CA ARG A 1264 -21.97 -20.79 -25.15
C ARG A 1264 -23.03 -19.77 -25.54
N THR A 1265 -23.19 -18.70 -24.76
CA THR A 1265 -24.14 -17.61 -25.01
C THR A 1265 -23.55 -16.47 -25.85
N LYS A 1266 -22.23 -16.35 -25.92
CA LYS A 1266 -21.51 -15.56 -26.94
C LYS A 1266 -21.28 -16.40 -28.19
#